data_AF-A0A2I1E7E3-F1
#
_entry.id   AF-A0A2I1E7E3-F1
#
_cell.length_a   1.000
_cell.length_b   1.000
_cell.length_c   1.000
_cell.angle_alpha   90.00
_cell.angle_beta   90.00
_cell.angle_gamma   90.00
#
_symmetry.space_group_name_H-M   'P 1'
#
loop_
_entity.id
_entity.type
_entity.pdbx_description
1 polymer ?
#
loop_
_entity_poly.entity_id
_entity_poly.type
_entity_poly.pdbx_seq_one_letter_code
_entity_poly.pdbx_strand_id
1 'polypeptide(L)'
;MNSDFEDSRLTTAWLEALPYHPIFNSERLGETSEDFQGLKFYGQPRTKPSCITATGSKLLIVAIDSEIRILNLMEFKLAWREAYDHNQFDTLEFDDYLPEWITNVKYITLHTPQIKYSIRSLVVNFKEKGTLLAVVGDYELSVLIIPKSVYSEISSEKITCNVYNVGPYYHVIGLSPIAKVLWHPMSESGSHLMVLTEDMLLRMYNIVNDKNEPEQTFNCTQTAQTSNENHRKKGKAVSFCFGQSSEAWGNFVIYVLTNLGEIYAMCPVVPNKCVCEKFFLEMLSSYIKRKYERGEKIVETNPNNREDYLDILEQYRLQFNWIKRVFMDLDNNFQTAVFSPPPFEKFRVEVQGPFNINPEPLTISDHSYEASDILMLGTEPLNVLVVAFTNGRIDICIETEKIEAMWQIPAIVPGEYTAHDLILYECIDLGYIKDYVVPSTGYEPQLTTSINRPCLVPDPYYRDIFYIYHLAGVHGINVKGWLDELGKVVNQATCKDSLDEPIYESFFSKNLKSQINWIACTQPSDPDPLIGLTIMEDIQLCYAAFMLSSTYGFVFHELSARKPLKTYDSVLLNEELSPKKTFDIPKINPIPETLTRFLDNQGLSHQPKMVPPRNQQNNRGNEIDVEFFHTVMGNFQKDVYEIKEAAMALQKRFDFQTKELYRQIMEIANLRNNIENYSEDRIQQLSERLNSLKNRQMYLDSKADRIIQRIMNKGDPIVSEFEKQYYDSLEEIAKAIKGDDGLKNKMIMLQSRHKYLQEDYKLLKPELEKDSLGQPIILSGSQLSKVENALNQEMDLIDNNVRLIEVVQEKLKLIKIN
;
A
#
# COMPACT_ATOMS: atom_id res chain seq x y z
N MET A 1 -25.71 9.80 9.39
CA MET A 1 -24.25 9.69 9.19
C MET A 1 -23.48 10.05 10.47
N ASN A 2 -23.97 9.66 11.66
CA ASN A 2 -23.27 9.91 12.95
C ASN A 2 -22.92 8.61 13.70
N SER A 3 -23.25 7.42 13.16
CA SER A 3 -23.00 6.13 13.82
C SER A 3 -21.55 5.67 13.71
N ASP A 4 -20.86 5.97 12.60
CA ASP A 4 -19.57 5.37 12.30
C ASP A 4 -18.41 5.98 13.12
N PHE A 5 -18.64 7.14 13.76
CA PHE A 5 -17.66 7.80 14.63
C PHE A 5 -17.66 7.27 16.07
N GLU A 6 -18.78 6.71 16.56
CA GLU A 6 -18.86 6.16 17.93
C GLU A 6 -18.27 4.75 18.00
N ASP A 7 -18.51 3.91 16.99
CA ASP A 7 -18.00 2.53 16.95
C ASP A 7 -16.46 2.46 16.91
N SER A 8 -15.79 3.44 16.29
CA SER A 8 -14.31 3.49 16.24
C SER A 8 -13.65 3.84 17.57
N ARG A 9 -14.31 4.58 18.46
CA ARG A 9 -13.80 4.89 19.82
C ARG A 9 -13.95 3.70 20.77
N LEU A 10 -14.96 2.86 20.57
CA LEU A 10 -15.18 1.65 21.37
C LEU A 10 -14.14 0.56 21.06
N THR A 11 -13.59 0.52 19.85
CA THR A 11 -12.61 -0.51 19.46
C THR A 11 -11.23 -0.37 20.10
N THR A 12 -10.94 0.77 20.74
CA THR A 12 -9.59 1.17 21.17
C THR A 12 -9.45 1.33 22.68
N ALA A 13 -10.55 1.55 23.39
CA ALA A 13 -10.58 1.72 24.85
C ALA A 13 -10.04 0.50 25.63
N TRP A 14 -10.08 -0.72 25.05
CA TRP A 14 -9.48 -1.90 25.69
C TRP A 14 -7.94 -1.84 25.77
N LEU A 15 -7.28 -1.14 24.83
CA LEU A 15 -5.82 -0.97 24.84
C LEU A 15 -5.37 -0.08 26.01
N GLU A 16 -6.22 0.86 26.47
CA GLU A 16 -5.94 1.69 27.64
C GLU A 16 -5.89 0.88 28.94
N ALA A 17 -6.58 -0.26 28.99
CA ALA A 17 -6.58 -1.17 30.14
C ALA A 17 -5.41 -2.17 30.10
N LEU A 18 -4.82 -2.44 28.93
CA LEU A 18 -3.74 -3.43 28.75
C LEU A 18 -2.47 -3.16 29.60
N PRO A 19 -1.99 -1.92 29.79
CA PRO A 19 -0.82 -1.64 30.63
C PRO A 19 -0.93 -2.13 32.07
N TYR A 20 -2.14 -2.24 32.62
CA TYR A 20 -2.39 -2.69 33.99
C TYR A 20 -2.40 -4.22 34.11
N HIS A 21 -2.33 -4.95 33.00
CA HIS A 21 -2.37 -6.40 33.00
C HIS A 21 -1.12 -7.00 33.67
N PRO A 22 -1.24 -8.06 34.51
CA PRO A 22 -0.13 -8.62 35.28
C PRO A 22 0.99 -9.25 34.45
N ILE A 23 0.81 -9.41 33.13
CA ILE A 23 1.88 -9.88 32.22
C ILE A 23 3.15 -9.03 32.35
N PHE A 24 3.00 -7.73 32.60
CA PHE A 24 4.09 -6.76 32.71
C PHE A 24 4.64 -6.59 34.14
N ASN A 25 4.13 -7.32 35.14
CA ASN A 25 4.58 -7.17 36.53
C ASN A 25 5.78 -8.08 36.82
N SER A 26 6.85 -7.57 37.40
CA SER A 26 8.00 -8.40 37.82
C SER A 26 8.09 -8.49 39.34
N GLU A 27 8.36 -9.69 39.87
CA GLU A 27 8.61 -9.93 41.31
C GLU A 27 9.94 -9.32 41.78
N ARG A 28 10.83 -8.94 40.85
CA ARG A 28 12.12 -8.28 41.12
C ARG A 28 12.02 -6.76 41.23
N LEU A 29 10.83 -6.17 41.05
CA LEU A 29 10.60 -4.76 41.35
C LEU A 29 10.63 -4.59 42.87
N GLY A 30 11.82 -4.50 43.44
CA GLY A 30 12.00 -4.09 44.83
C GLY A 30 11.42 -2.69 45.03
N GLU A 31 10.87 -2.41 46.21
CA GLU A 31 10.30 -1.11 46.57
C GLU A 31 11.35 0.03 46.63
N THR A 32 12.63 -0.23 46.32
CA THR A 32 13.74 0.71 46.48
C THR A 32 14.14 1.38 45.15
N SER A 33 14.38 2.69 45.18
CA SER A 33 14.79 3.48 44.00
C SER A 33 16.11 3.04 43.35
N GLU A 34 16.98 2.36 44.11
CA GLU A 34 18.28 1.85 43.64
C GLU A 34 18.10 0.61 42.73
N ASP A 35 17.13 -0.26 43.02
CA ASP A 35 16.78 -1.41 42.16
C ASP A 35 16.23 -0.95 40.80
N PHE A 36 15.44 0.14 40.79
CA PHE A 36 14.92 0.76 39.58
C PHE A 36 16.02 1.41 38.73
N GLN A 37 17.01 2.07 39.35
CA GLN A 37 18.18 2.56 38.62
C GLN A 37 19.02 1.39 38.06
N GLY A 38 19.16 0.32 38.83
CA GLY A 38 19.79 -0.92 38.36
C GLY A 38 19.09 -1.53 37.13
N LEU A 39 17.74 -1.53 37.11
CA LEU A 39 16.89 -1.98 35.99
C LEU A 39 16.96 -1.06 34.76
N LYS A 40 16.94 0.25 34.95
CA LYS A 40 17.08 1.24 33.85
C LYS A 40 18.41 1.11 33.10
N PHE A 41 19.47 0.75 33.83
CA PHE A 41 20.82 0.66 33.29
C PHE A 41 21.34 -0.78 33.21
N TYR A 42 20.48 -1.80 33.29
CA TYR A 42 20.87 -3.22 33.44
C TYR A 42 21.90 -3.65 32.39
N GLY A 43 23.16 -3.66 32.82
CA GLY A 43 24.38 -4.07 32.11
C GLY A 43 24.46 -3.62 30.67
N GLN A 44 25.09 -2.48 30.41
CA GLN A 44 25.55 -1.98 29.08
C GLN A 44 25.12 -2.92 27.95
N PRO A 45 23.93 -2.73 27.33
CA PRO A 45 23.41 -3.69 26.36
C PRO A 45 24.43 -3.82 25.23
N ARG A 46 25.15 -4.94 25.20
CA ARG A 46 26.06 -5.29 24.10
C ARG A 46 25.25 -5.62 22.85
N THR A 47 24.05 -6.15 23.07
CA THR A 47 23.12 -6.60 22.05
C THR A 47 21.83 -5.79 22.09
N LYS A 48 21.16 -5.71 20.94
CA LYS A 48 19.94 -4.90 20.76
C LYS A 48 18.78 -5.47 21.56
N PRO A 49 18.15 -4.67 22.44
CA PRO A 49 17.00 -5.13 23.19
C PRO A 49 15.76 -5.18 22.27
N SER A 50 15.12 -6.34 22.17
CA SER A 50 13.82 -6.54 21.54
C SER A 50 13.03 -7.57 22.34
N CYS A 51 12.61 -7.20 23.54
CA CYS A 51 11.98 -8.12 24.50
C CYS A 51 10.45 -8.23 24.35
N ILE A 52 9.86 -7.61 23.33
CA ILE A 52 8.43 -7.72 23.00
C ILE A 52 8.28 -8.13 21.54
N THR A 53 7.37 -9.05 21.29
CA THR A 53 7.02 -9.47 19.93
C THR A 53 5.57 -9.90 19.87
N ALA A 54 4.89 -9.57 18.78
CA ALA A 54 3.55 -10.04 18.49
C ALA A 54 3.62 -11.10 17.39
N THR A 55 2.84 -12.18 17.55
CA THR A 55 2.65 -13.17 16.49
C THR A 55 1.44 -12.77 15.64
N GLY A 56 1.45 -13.06 14.33
CA GLY A 56 0.26 -12.90 13.46
C GLY A 56 -0.96 -13.75 13.87
N SER A 57 -0.80 -14.58 14.89
CA SER A 57 -1.82 -15.41 15.55
C SER A 57 -2.38 -14.79 16.84
N LYS A 58 -2.32 -13.47 17.00
CA LYS A 58 -2.96 -12.69 18.10
C LYS A 58 -2.31 -12.82 19.48
N LEU A 59 -1.17 -13.51 19.57
CA LEU A 59 -0.44 -13.67 20.82
C LEU A 59 0.59 -12.56 20.99
N LEU A 60 0.58 -11.93 22.16
CA LEU A 60 1.63 -11.03 22.63
C LEU A 60 2.63 -11.84 23.46
N ILE A 61 3.91 -11.77 23.09
CA ILE A 61 5.00 -12.45 23.80
C ILE A 61 5.91 -11.37 24.40
N VAL A 62 6.14 -11.47 25.70
CA VAL A 62 6.98 -10.55 26.47
C VAL A 62 8.04 -11.35 27.20
N ALA A 63 9.31 -10.94 27.06
CA ALA A 63 10.41 -11.44 27.88
C ALA A 63 10.66 -10.51 29.06
N ILE A 64 10.66 -11.09 30.26
CA ILE A 64 11.01 -10.43 31.51
C ILE A 64 12.20 -11.20 32.10
N ASP A 65 13.38 -10.60 32.04
CA ASP A 65 14.66 -11.23 32.37
C ASP A 65 14.87 -12.57 31.64
N SER A 66 14.65 -13.69 32.32
CA SER A 66 14.79 -15.06 31.79
C SER A 66 13.44 -15.75 31.55
N GLU A 67 12.34 -15.13 31.94
CA GLU A 67 10.99 -15.65 31.79
C GLU A 67 10.35 -15.15 30.50
N ILE A 68 9.59 -16.03 29.85
CA ILE A 68 8.82 -15.70 28.65
C ILE A 68 7.34 -15.87 28.98
N ARG A 69 6.58 -14.79 28.77
CA ARG A 69 5.16 -14.72 29.07
C ARG A 69 4.36 -14.48 27.80
N ILE A 70 3.24 -15.16 27.68
CA ILE A 70 2.36 -15.10 26.51
C ILE A 70 0.95 -14.70 26.95
N LEU A 71 0.37 -13.73 26.26
CA LEU A 71 -1.01 -13.29 26.43
C LEU A 71 -1.77 -13.39 25.10
N ASN A 72 -2.98 -13.95 25.14
CA ASN A 72 -3.90 -13.91 24.01
C ASN A 72 -4.68 -12.60 24.01
N LEU A 73 -4.38 -11.70 23.08
CA LEU A 73 -5.02 -10.39 23.00
C LEU A 73 -6.49 -10.47 22.58
N MET A 74 -6.89 -11.54 21.89
CA MET A 74 -8.29 -11.76 21.53
C MET A 74 -9.14 -12.05 22.75
N GLU A 75 -8.66 -12.93 23.63
CA GLU A 75 -9.35 -13.24 24.89
C GLU A 75 -9.42 -12.00 25.78
N PHE A 76 -8.33 -11.22 25.86
CA PHE A 76 -8.34 -9.97 26.60
C PHE A 76 -9.37 -8.97 26.06
N LYS A 77 -9.45 -8.80 24.73
CA LYS A 77 -10.45 -7.92 24.09
C LYS A 77 -11.89 -8.42 24.30
N LEU A 78 -12.12 -9.73 24.26
CA LEU A 78 -13.44 -10.32 24.52
C LEU A 78 -13.87 -10.09 25.98
N ALA A 79 -12.97 -10.33 26.94
CA ALA A 79 -13.24 -10.09 28.36
C ALA A 79 -13.54 -8.61 28.65
N TRP A 80 -12.80 -7.69 28.02
CA TRP A 80 -13.08 -6.26 28.12
C TRP A 80 -14.48 -5.91 27.57
N ARG A 81 -14.88 -6.52 26.45
CA ARG A 81 -16.19 -6.30 25.84
C ARG A 81 -17.32 -6.81 26.73
N GLU A 82 -17.17 -8.00 27.32
CA GLU A 82 -18.15 -8.53 28.28
C GLU A 82 -18.28 -7.62 29.51
N ALA A 83 -17.17 -7.13 30.06
CA ALA A 83 -17.19 -6.16 31.15
C ALA A 83 -17.90 -4.85 30.77
N TYR A 84 -17.78 -4.44 29.50
CA TYR A 84 -18.41 -3.22 28.97
C TYR A 84 -19.92 -3.39 28.84
N ASP A 85 -20.35 -4.50 28.24
CA ASP A 85 -21.76 -4.84 28.10
C ASP A 85 -22.45 -5.01 29.48
N HIS A 86 -21.68 -5.41 30.52
CA HIS A 86 -22.15 -5.53 31.89
C HIS A 86 -22.04 -4.25 32.75
N ASN A 87 -21.66 -3.09 32.18
CA ASN A 87 -21.50 -1.80 32.88
C ASN A 87 -20.60 -1.88 34.15
N GLN A 88 -19.58 -2.74 34.16
CA GLN A 88 -18.67 -2.89 35.30
C GLN A 88 -17.61 -1.78 35.40
N PHE A 89 -17.73 -0.72 34.60
CA PHE A 89 -16.77 0.39 34.50
C PHE A 89 -17.10 1.60 35.41
N ASP A 90 -18.19 1.57 36.18
CA ASP A 90 -18.66 2.73 36.97
C ASP A 90 -17.81 3.06 38.22
N THR A 91 -16.80 2.27 38.56
CA THR A 91 -15.91 2.52 39.72
C THR A 91 -14.45 2.58 39.29
N LEU A 92 -14.05 3.62 38.57
CA LEU A 92 -12.65 3.88 38.19
C LEU A 92 -11.96 4.81 39.19
N GLU A 93 -11.85 4.36 40.45
CA GLU A 93 -10.74 4.75 41.33
C GLU A 93 -9.76 3.57 41.32
N PHE A 94 -8.74 3.62 40.45
CA PHE A 94 -7.71 2.58 40.24
C PHE A 94 -6.75 2.42 41.44
N ASP A 95 -7.11 2.91 42.62
CA ASP A 95 -6.14 3.20 43.67
C ASP A 95 -5.79 1.99 44.55
N ASP A 96 -6.56 0.89 44.57
CA ASP A 96 -6.23 -0.26 45.46
C ASP A 96 -6.46 -1.68 44.90
N TYR A 97 -7.34 -1.91 43.89
CA TYR A 97 -7.63 -3.26 43.38
C TYR A 97 -7.76 -3.30 41.85
N LEU A 98 -7.03 -4.24 41.22
CA LEU A 98 -7.20 -4.57 39.80
C LEU A 98 -8.63 -5.12 39.57
N PRO A 99 -9.36 -4.65 38.55
CA PRO A 99 -10.67 -5.20 38.20
C PRO A 99 -10.66 -6.73 38.03
N GLU A 100 -11.69 -7.40 38.53
CA GLU A 100 -11.81 -8.87 38.49
C GLU A 100 -11.74 -9.42 37.05
N TRP A 101 -12.26 -8.68 36.07
CA TRP A 101 -12.21 -9.11 34.66
C TRP A 101 -10.79 -9.11 34.09
N ILE A 102 -9.90 -8.21 34.54
CA ILE A 102 -8.48 -8.19 34.11
C ILE A 102 -7.73 -9.38 34.71
N THR A 103 -7.99 -9.70 35.98
CA THR A 103 -7.35 -10.83 36.67
C THR A 103 -7.88 -12.18 36.20
N ASN A 104 -9.11 -12.24 35.67
CA ASN A 104 -9.67 -13.44 35.04
C ASN A 104 -8.94 -13.83 33.74
N VAL A 105 -8.37 -12.88 33.01
CA VAL A 105 -7.55 -13.16 31.84
C VAL A 105 -6.15 -13.56 32.30
N LYS A 106 -5.87 -14.87 32.29
CA LYS A 106 -4.56 -15.38 32.71
C LYS A 106 -3.55 -15.31 31.56
N TYR A 107 -2.32 -14.90 31.87
CA TYR A 107 -1.19 -15.08 30.96
C TYR A 107 -0.53 -16.44 31.21
N ILE A 108 0.11 -16.97 30.17
CA ILE A 108 0.87 -18.22 30.24
C ILE A 108 2.33 -17.89 30.48
N THR A 109 2.95 -18.52 31.47
CA THR A 109 4.40 -18.49 31.63
C THR A 109 5.01 -19.75 31.02
N LEU A 110 5.95 -19.59 30.09
CA LEU A 110 6.68 -20.72 29.51
C LEU A 110 7.76 -21.18 30.48
N HIS A 111 7.71 -22.45 30.88
CA HIS A 111 8.75 -23.01 31.74
C HIS A 111 9.97 -23.41 30.90
N THR A 112 11.07 -22.65 31.03
CA THR A 112 12.27 -22.72 30.19
C THR A 112 13.53 -23.02 31.01
N PRO A 113 13.70 -24.23 31.56
CA PRO A 113 14.78 -24.53 32.52
C PRO A 113 16.20 -24.44 31.91
N GLN A 114 16.30 -24.45 30.58
CA GLN A 114 17.57 -24.31 29.85
C GLN A 114 18.02 -22.85 29.71
N ILE A 115 17.10 -21.89 29.78
CA ILE A 115 17.39 -20.46 29.60
C ILE A 115 17.67 -19.88 30.98
N LYS A 116 18.95 -19.70 31.30
CA LYS A 116 19.41 -19.10 32.55
C LYS A 116 20.03 -17.71 32.36
N TYR A 117 20.15 -17.28 31.11
CA TYR A 117 20.69 -16.00 30.72
C TYR A 117 19.58 -14.96 30.59
N SER A 118 19.95 -13.68 30.70
CA SER A 118 19.05 -12.56 30.42
C SER A 118 18.72 -12.49 28.94
N ILE A 119 17.43 -12.51 28.61
CA ILE A 119 16.94 -12.44 27.24
C ILE A 119 17.13 -11.00 26.74
N ARG A 120 17.76 -10.86 25.58
CA ARG A 120 18.02 -9.58 24.93
C ARG A 120 17.13 -9.38 23.72
N SER A 121 16.92 -10.42 22.91
CA SER A 121 16.06 -10.33 21.72
C SER A 121 15.19 -11.57 21.56
N LEU A 122 13.92 -11.32 21.20
CA LEU A 122 12.94 -12.31 20.78
C LEU A 122 12.70 -12.17 19.28
N VAL A 123 12.87 -13.26 18.52
CA VAL A 123 12.63 -13.25 17.07
C VAL A 123 11.71 -14.41 16.70
N VAL A 124 10.49 -14.08 16.30
CA VAL A 124 9.47 -15.04 15.84
C VAL A 124 9.71 -15.40 14.38
N ASN A 125 9.46 -16.65 14.02
CA ASN A 125 9.45 -17.10 12.63
C ASN A 125 8.25 -16.53 11.85
N PHE A 126 8.47 -16.05 10.63
CA PHE A 126 7.50 -15.36 9.77
C PHE A 126 6.40 -16.22 9.15
N LYS A 127 6.53 -17.56 9.08
CA LYS A 127 5.46 -18.39 8.48
C LYS A 127 4.25 -18.54 9.41
N GLU A 128 3.06 -18.68 8.79
CA GLU A 128 1.65 -18.49 9.24
C GLU A 128 1.21 -18.74 10.70
N LYS A 129 2.06 -19.20 11.62
CA LYS A 129 1.72 -19.39 13.04
C LYS A 129 2.84 -19.03 14.03
N GLY A 130 4.00 -18.56 13.61
CA GLY A 130 5.09 -18.21 14.54
C GLY A 130 5.48 -19.35 15.48
N THR A 131 5.47 -20.59 14.98
CA THR A 131 5.65 -21.81 15.80
C THR A 131 7.03 -21.91 16.46
N LEU A 132 8.02 -21.24 15.89
CA LEU A 132 9.39 -21.19 16.41
C LEU A 132 9.70 -19.78 16.89
N LEU A 133 10.26 -19.70 18.08
CA LEU A 133 10.72 -18.47 18.72
C LEU A 133 12.20 -18.60 19.02
N ALA A 134 13.04 -17.75 18.40
CA ALA A 134 14.44 -17.63 18.75
C ALA A 134 14.59 -16.67 19.95
N VAL A 135 15.32 -17.10 20.97
CA VAL A 135 15.57 -16.38 22.21
C VAL A 135 17.06 -16.17 22.36
N VAL A 136 17.45 -14.92 22.24
CA VAL A 136 18.85 -14.51 22.07
C VAL A 136 19.32 -13.80 23.34
N GLY A 137 20.45 -14.25 23.88
CA GLY A 137 21.21 -13.54 24.91
C GLY A 137 22.44 -12.85 24.30
N ASP A 138 23.35 -12.37 25.15
CA ASP A 138 24.58 -11.71 24.67
C ASP A 138 25.55 -12.69 23.96
N TYR A 139 25.56 -13.95 24.39
CA TYR A 139 26.45 -15.00 23.87
C TYR A 139 25.71 -16.30 23.50
N GLU A 140 24.58 -16.56 24.15
CA GLU A 140 23.87 -17.83 24.09
C GLU A 140 22.58 -17.67 23.28
N LEU A 141 22.17 -18.75 22.60
CA LEU A 141 21.02 -18.77 21.71
C LEU A 141 20.22 -20.06 21.89
N SER A 142 18.91 -19.91 22.08
CA SER A 142 17.98 -21.03 22.20
C SER A 142 16.77 -20.81 21.31
N VAL A 143 16.22 -21.88 20.74
CA VAL A 143 14.97 -21.86 19.99
C VAL A 143 13.91 -22.65 20.73
N LEU A 144 12.75 -22.03 20.93
CA LEU A 144 11.59 -22.63 21.54
C LEU A 144 10.56 -22.98 20.48
N ILE A 145 9.93 -24.14 20.65
CA ILE A 145 8.72 -24.47 19.92
C ILE A 145 7.53 -24.01 20.75
N ILE A 146 6.74 -23.08 20.20
CA ILE A 146 5.48 -22.64 20.81
C ILE A 146 4.46 -23.77 20.65
N PRO A 147 3.96 -24.37 21.76
CA PRO A 147 3.02 -25.47 21.69
C PRO A 147 1.69 -25.06 21.09
N LYS A 148 1.05 -25.95 20.31
CA LYS A 148 -0.28 -25.70 19.74
C LYS A 148 -1.35 -25.43 20.81
N SER A 149 -1.15 -25.94 22.02
CA SER A 149 -2.03 -25.71 23.18
C SER A 149 -2.05 -24.26 23.65
N VAL A 150 -1.03 -23.45 23.32
CA VAL A 150 -1.05 -21.99 23.58
C VAL A 150 -2.12 -21.29 22.74
N TYR A 151 -2.53 -21.91 21.63
CA TYR A 151 -3.54 -21.37 20.70
C TYR A 151 -4.94 -21.96 20.94
N SER A 152 -5.13 -22.81 21.96
CA SER A 152 -6.41 -23.40 22.36
C SER A 152 -6.76 -22.92 23.77
N GLU A 153 -8.04 -22.99 24.17
CA GLU A 153 -8.53 -22.48 25.46
C GLU A 153 -7.58 -22.83 26.63
N ILE A 154 -7.10 -21.76 27.27
CA ILE A 154 -5.99 -21.77 28.23
C ILE A 154 -6.45 -22.43 29.52
N SER A 155 -5.99 -23.66 29.78
CA SER A 155 -6.31 -24.41 31.02
C SER A 155 -5.17 -24.46 32.03
N SER A 156 -3.95 -24.04 31.67
CA SER A 156 -2.75 -24.18 32.53
C SER A 156 -1.90 -22.90 32.58
N GLU A 157 -1.49 -22.49 33.79
CA GLU A 157 -0.68 -21.28 34.05
C GLU A 157 0.79 -21.43 33.63
N LYS A 158 1.30 -22.67 33.61
CA LYS A 158 2.67 -22.99 33.19
C LYS A 158 2.67 -24.11 32.16
N ILE A 159 3.23 -23.83 30.99
CA ILE A 159 3.36 -24.81 29.90
C ILE A 159 4.84 -25.14 29.73
N THR A 160 5.17 -26.42 29.72
CA THR A 160 6.53 -26.90 29.42
C THR A 160 6.78 -26.84 27.92
N CYS A 161 7.77 -26.07 27.50
CA CYS A 161 8.16 -25.95 26.10
C CYS A 161 9.38 -26.80 25.79
N ASN A 162 9.43 -27.30 24.55
CA ASN A 162 10.66 -27.87 24.01
C ASN A 162 11.59 -26.72 23.64
N VAL A 163 12.74 -26.68 24.32
CA VAL A 163 13.80 -25.71 24.10
C VAL A 163 15.01 -26.43 23.51
N TYR A 164 15.64 -25.79 22.52
CA TYR A 164 16.83 -26.28 21.86
C TYR A 164 17.90 -25.20 21.84
N ASN A 165 19.03 -25.45 22.51
CA ASN A 165 20.20 -24.61 22.36
C ASN A 165 20.75 -24.78 20.93
N VAL A 166 21.00 -23.66 20.26
CA VAL A 166 21.52 -23.62 18.89
C VAL A 166 23.01 -23.36 18.95
N GLY A 167 23.80 -24.15 18.22
CA GLY A 167 25.25 -24.00 18.14
C GLY A 167 25.95 -23.93 19.51
N PRO A 168 25.76 -24.91 20.41
CA PRO A 168 26.29 -24.86 21.78
C PRO A 168 27.84 -24.86 21.85
N TYR A 169 28.54 -25.05 20.73
CA TYR A 169 30.00 -24.89 20.63
C TYR A 169 30.42 -23.53 20.07
N TYR A 170 29.51 -22.81 19.41
CA TYR A 170 29.75 -21.53 18.74
C TYR A 170 29.21 -20.34 19.53
N HIS A 171 28.11 -20.56 20.27
CA HIS A 171 27.37 -19.55 21.02
C HIS A 171 27.49 -19.81 22.52
N VAL A 172 28.69 -19.56 23.03
CA VAL A 172 29.06 -19.77 24.43
C VAL A 172 29.81 -18.55 24.96
N ILE A 173 29.63 -18.28 26.25
CA ILE A 173 30.40 -17.28 26.97
C ILE A 173 31.91 -17.55 26.79
N GLY A 174 32.63 -16.56 26.26
CA GLY A 174 34.08 -16.66 25.98
C GLY A 174 34.43 -16.64 24.49
N LEU A 175 33.45 -16.90 23.61
CA LEU A 175 33.57 -16.66 22.17
C LEU A 175 33.04 -15.27 21.80
N SER A 176 32.97 -14.97 20.49
CA SER A 176 32.45 -13.70 20.00
C SER A 176 30.95 -13.57 20.32
N PRO A 177 30.49 -12.43 20.86
CA PRO A 177 29.08 -12.21 21.18
C PRO A 177 28.22 -12.16 19.91
N ILE A 178 26.92 -12.39 20.10
CA ILE A 178 25.93 -12.39 19.03
C ILE A 178 25.55 -10.95 18.71
N ALA A 179 25.72 -10.52 17.47
CA ALA A 179 25.36 -9.16 17.03
C ALA A 179 23.87 -9.06 16.63
N LYS A 180 23.37 -10.01 15.84
CA LYS A 180 21.97 -10.06 15.39
C LYS A 180 21.58 -11.48 15.00
N VAL A 181 20.29 -11.79 15.13
CA VAL A 181 19.69 -13.06 14.71
C VAL A 181 18.43 -12.75 13.92
N LEU A 182 18.26 -13.40 12.76
CA LEU A 182 17.05 -13.30 11.95
C LEU A 182 16.75 -14.66 11.31
N TRP A 183 15.48 -14.97 11.12
CA TRP A 183 15.08 -16.13 10.33
C TRP A 183 15.29 -15.83 8.82
N HIS A 184 15.61 -16.83 8.00
CA HIS A 184 15.77 -16.64 6.56
C HIS A 184 14.41 -16.59 5.81
N PRO A 185 14.02 -15.47 5.15
CA PRO A 185 12.66 -15.26 4.63
C PRO A 185 12.23 -16.33 3.62
N MET A 186 13.15 -16.76 2.76
CA MET A 186 12.88 -17.78 1.72
C MET A 186 12.99 -19.24 2.21
N SER A 187 12.96 -19.50 3.52
CA SER A 187 13.01 -20.88 4.04
C SER A 187 11.70 -21.64 3.78
N GLU A 188 11.75 -22.88 3.26
CA GLU A 188 10.56 -23.72 3.03
C GLU A 188 9.76 -24.02 4.30
N SER A 189 10.43 -24.48 5.35
CA SER A 189 9.84 -24.80 6.65
C SER A 189 9.81 -23.63 7.64
N GLY A 190 10.38 -22.47 7.27
CA GLY A 190 10.70 -21.39 8.22
C GLY A 190 11.68 -21.82 9.32
N SER A 191 12.52 -22.84 9.10
CA SER A 191 13.43 -23.38 10.12
C SER A 191 14.89 -22.98 9.96
N HIS A 192 15.21 -22.12 8.98
CA HIS A 192 16.58 -21.63 8.78
C HIS A 192 16.79 -20.34 9.57
N LEU A 193 17.71 -20.38 10.53
CA LEU A 193 18.06 -19.27 11.41
C LEU A 193 19.45 -18.75 11.06
N MET A 194 19.55 -17.45 10.82
CA MET A 194 20.81 -16.75 10.55
C MET A 194 21.31 -16.09 11.84
N VAL A 195 22.57 -16.37 12.20
CA VAL A 195 23.23 -15.82 13.39
C VAL A 195 24.50 -15.11 12.96
N LEU A 196 24.55 -13.80 13.21
CA LEU A 196 25.72 -12.96 13.00
C LEU A 196 26.43 -12.72 14.35
N THR A 197 27.72 -12.99 14.41
CA THR A 197 28.58 -12.69 15.57
C THR A 197 29.45 -11.46 15.31
N GLU A 198 29.89 -10.75 16.37
CA GLU A 198 30.69 -9.50 16.26
C GLU A 198 32.00 -9.66 15.45
N ASP A 199 32.49 -10.89 15.30
CA ASP A 199 33.69 -11.26 14.55
C ASP A 199 33.46 -11.41 13.03
N MET A 200 32.33 -10.89 12.52
CA MET A 200 31.98 -10.89 11.09
C MET A 200 31.77 -12.31 10.53
N LEU A 201 31.33 -13.25 11.37
CA LEU A 201 30.92 -14.59 10.94
C LEU A 201 29.40 -14.71 10.93
N LEU A 202 28.85 -15.04 9.76
CA LEU A 202 27.43 -15.30 9.57
C LEU A 202 27.19 -16.80 9.41
N ARG A 203 26.39 -17.38 10.29
CA ARG A 203 26.09 -18.82 10.31
C ARG A 203 24.61 -19.06 10.04
N MET A 204 24.31 -20.01 9.16
CA MET A 204 22.95 -20.47 8.89
C MET A 204 22.73 -21.84 9.53
N TYR A 205 21.75 -21.94 10.42
CA TYR A 205 21.36 -23.19 11.08
C TYR A 205 20.01 -23.67 10.55
N ASN A 206 19.88 -24.96 10.29
CA ASN A 206 18.59 -25.57 10.01
C ASN A 206 18.11 -26.35 11.24
N ILE A 207 17.29 -25.69 12.05
CA ILE A 207 16.92 -26.17 13.40
C ILE A 207 16.22 -27.53 13.39
N VAL A 208 15.54 -27.87 12.30
CA VAL A 208 14.84 -29.16 12.16
C VAL A 208 15.81 -30.28 11.81
N ASN A 209 16.86 -29.99 11.06
CA ASN A 209 17.83 -30.99 10.61
C ASN A 209 18.99 -31.14 11.59
N ASP A 210 19.75 -30.07 11.80
CA ASP A 210 20.85 -30.01 12.77
C ASP A 210 20.88 -28.65 13.44
N LYS A 211 20.73 -28.66 14.76
CA LYS A 211 20.78 -27.48 15.62
C LYS A 211 22.17 -27.18 16.17
N ASN A 212 23.09 -28.15 16.12
CA ASN A 212 24.41 -28.03 16.71
C ASN A 212 25.41 -27.46 15.70
N GLU A 213 25.36 -27.95 14.46
CA GLU A 213 26.27 -27.54 13.38
C GLU A 213 25.57 -26.62 12.37
N PRO A 214 26.23 -25.54 11.92
CA PRO A 214 25.68 -24.67 10.89
C PRO A 214 25.70 -25.38 9.53
N GLU A 215 24.60 -25.24 8.79
CA GLU A 215 24.47 -25.73 7.41
C GLU A 215 25.43 -25.00 6.47
N GLN A 216 25.55 -23.68 6.63
CA GLN A 216 26.48 -22.84 5.88
C GLN A 216 27.09 -21.79 6.80
N THR A 217 28.36 -21.46 6.56
CA THR A 217 29.07 -20.40 7.28
C THR A 217 29.74 -19.46 6.28
N PHE A 218 29.44 -18.17 6.41
CA PHE A 218 30.00 -17.11 5.59
C PHE A 218 30.95 -16.27 6.44
N ASN A 219 32.16 -16.08 5.95
CA ASN A 219 33.12 -15.19 6.59
C ASN A 219 33.07 -13.83 5.89
N CYS A 220 32.54 -12.83 6.59
CA CYS A 220 32.41 -11.47 6.07
C CYS A 220 33.71 -10.66 6.22
N THR A 221 34.78 -11.23 6.76
CA THR A 221 36.10 -10.57 6.74
C THR A 221 36.75 -10.75 5.38
N GLN A 222 37.14 -9.64 4.74
CA GLN A 222 38.08 -9.71 3.62
C GLN A 222 39.41 -10.24 4.14
N THR A 223 39.81 -11.43 3.68
CA THR A 223 41.22 -11.83 3.70
C THR A 223 41.97 -11.01 2.64
N ALA A 224 42.09 -9.70 2.88
CA ALA A 224 43.18 -8.94 2.30
C ALA A 224 44.45 -9.46 2.97
N GLN A 225 45.12 -10.41 2.31
CA GLN A 225 46.54 -10.69 2.57
C GLN A 225 47.36 -9.50 2.06
N THR A 226 47.13 -8.31 2.61
CA THR A 226 48.11 -7.22 2.51
C THR A 226 49.09 -7.42 3.64
N SER A 227 50.24 -7.97 3.25
CA SER A 227 51.46 -8.09 4.04
C SER A 227 52.01 -6.71 4.43
N ASN A 228 51.28 -5.97 5.26
CA ASN A 228 51.76 -4.80 5.98
C ASN A 228 50.85 -4.56 7.20
N GLU A 229 51.38 -4.89 8.37
CA GLU A 229 50.83 -4.61 9.69
C GLU A 229 50.72 -3.10 9.93
N ASN A 230 49.70 -2.46 9.37
CA ASN A 230 49.21 -1.19 9.88
C ASN A 230 47.81 -1.43 10.45
N HIS A 231 47.71 -1.26 11.77
CA HIS A 231 46.55 -1.45 12.63
C HIS A 231 45.31 -0.61 12.19
N ARG A 232 44.67 -0.91 11.05
CA ARG A 232 43.25 -0.57 10.88
C ARG A 232 42.49 -1.43 11.87
N LYS A 233 41.84 -0.80 12.85
CA LYS A 233 40.93 -1.48 13.79
C LYS A 233 39.92 -2.25 12.94
N LYS A 234 39.94 -3.58 13.00
CA LYS A 234 38.93 -4.41 12.32
C LYS A 234 37.56 -4.00 12.86
N GLY A 235 36.67 -3.55 11.97
CA GLY A 235 35.29 -3.25 12.32
C GLY A 235 34.59 -4.48 12.89
N LYS A 236 33.77 -4.29 13.91
CA LYS A 236 32.93 -5.33 14.51
C LYS A 236 31.59 -5.36 13.80
N ALA A 237 31.04 -6.55 13.57
CA ALA A 237 29.68 -6.68 13.02
C ALA A 237 28.66 -6.20 14.05
N VAL A 238 27.68 -5.39 13.64
CA VAL A 238 26.62 -4.88 14.53
C VAL A 238 25.24 -5.30 14.07
N SER A 239 25.03 -5.40 12.76
CA SER A 239 23.72 -5.75 12.22
C SER A 239 23.82 -6.38 10.84
N PHE A 240 22.74 -7.05 10.45
CA PHE A 240 22.49 -7.41 9.06
C PHE A 240 21.00 -7.27 8.74
N CYS A 241 20.71 -7.17 7.45
CA CYS A 241 19.36 -7.26 6.90
C CYS A 241 19.37 -8.04 5.58
N PHE A 242 18.22 -8.63 5.23
CA PHE A 242 18.01 -9.24 3.92
C PHE A 242 17.63 -8.17 2.92
N GLY A 243 18.08 -8.33 1.67
CA GLY A 243 17.54 -7.56 0.57
C GLY A 243 16.06 -7.88 0.35
N GLN A 244 15.30 -6.86 -0.02
CA GLN A 244 13.89 -6.98 -0.36
C GLN A 244 13.72 -6.39 -1.75
N SER A 245 13.67 -7.23 -2.78
CA SER A 245 13.40 -6.75 -4.13
C SER A 245 12.63 -7.78 -4.93
N SER A 246 11.62 -7.31 -5.66
CA SER A 246 10.88 -8.10 -6.65
C SER A 246 11.69 -8.36 -7.93
N GLU A 247 12.86 -7.73 -8.07
CA GLU A 247 13.67 -7.77 -9.29
C GLU A 247 15.11 -8.22 -9.03
N ALA A 248 15.73 -8.78 -10.07
CA ALA A 248 17.13 -9.22 -10.07
C ALA A 248 17.45 -10.15 -8.87
N TRP A 249 18.59 -9.94 -8.21
CA TRP A 249 19.10 -10.81 -7.14
C TRP A 249 18.62 -10.42 -5.74
N GLY A 250 17.84 -9.36 -5.57
CA GLY A 250 17.66 -8.69 -4.26
C GLY A 250 17.19 -9.60 -3.12
N ASN A 251 16.33 -10.59 -3.38
CA ASN A 251 15.86 -11.54 -2.37
C ASN A 251 16.93 -12.53 -1.87
N PHE A 252 18.08 -12.61 -2.54
CA PHE A 252 19.22 -13.46 -2.21
C PHE A 252 20.41 -12.67 -1.64
N VAL A 253 20.23 -11.36 -1.41
CA VAL A 253 21.27 -10.49 -0.87
C VAL A 253 21.16 -10.40 0.65
N ILE A 254 22.30 -10.40 1.33
CA ILE A 254 22.41 -10.02 2.74
C ILE A 254 23.36 -8.84 2.86
N TYR A 255 22.93 -7.77 3.54
CA TYR A 255 23.77 -6.64 3.89
C TYR A 255 24.24 -6.77 5.33
N VAL A 256 25.51 -6.53 5.58
CA VAL A 256 26.15 -6.58 6.90
C VAL A 256 26.74 -5.22 7.22
N LEU A 257 26.40 -4.69 8.40
CA LEU A 257 26.84 -3.39 8.90
C LEU A 257 27.89 -3.57 9.99
N THR A 258 28.98 -2.81 9.90
CA THR A 258 30.01 -2.72 10.94
C THR A 258 29.80 -1.53 11.87
N ASN A 259 30.42 -1.55 13.04
CA ASN A 259 30.35 -0.45 14.02
C ASN A 259 30.95 0.86 13.51
N LEU A 260 31.81 0.80 12.49
CA LEU A 260 32.40 1.96 11.82
C LEU A 260 31.46 2.60 10.78
N GLY A 261 30.31 1.99 10.49
CA GLY A 261 29.39 2.45 9.45
C GLY A 261 29.68 1.90 8.06
N GLU A 262 30.65 0.99 7.91
CA GLU A 262 30.92 0.31 6.65
C GLU A 262 29.85 -0.76 6.37
N ILE A 263 29.34 -0.79 5.15
CA ILE A 263 28.32 -1.73 4.67
C ILE A 263 28.98 -2.72 3.71
N TYR A 264 28.73 -4.00 3.96
CA TYR A 264 29.14 -5.10 3.10
C TYR A 264 27.90 -5.84 2.61
N ALA A 265 27.99 -6.51 1.46
CA ALA A 265 26.94 -7.36 0.96
C ALA A 265 27.45 -8.73 0.51
N MET A 266 26.58 -9.73 0.56
CA MET A 266 26.86 -11.07 0.08
C MET A 266 25.69 -11.55 -0.77
N CYS A 267 25.99 -12.09 -1.94
CA CYS A 267 25.00 -12.62 -2.86
C CYS A 267 25.62 -13.73 -3.72
N PRO A 268 24.98 -14.90 -3.89
CA PRO A 268 23.67 -15.28 -3.34
C PRO A 268 23.78 -16.03 -2.00
N VAL A 269 22.97 -15.66 -1.02
CA VAL A 269 22.81 -16.41 0.24
C VAL A 269 21.45 -17.10 0.24
N VAL A 270 21.46 -18.44 0.17
CA VAL A 270 20.26 -19.25 -0.07
C VAL A 270 20.29 -20.53 0.79
N PRO A 271 19.18 -20.90 1.47
CA PRO A 271 19.09 -22.12 2.28
C PRO A 271 18.97 -23.40 1.42
N ASN A 272 19.36 -24.57 1.97
CA ASN A 272 19.23 -25.87 1.28
C ASN A 272 17.79 -26.26 0.92
N LYS A 273 16.78 -25.52 1.39
CA LYS A 273 15.39 -25.62 0.94
C LYS A 273 14.80 -24.23 0.81
N CYS A 274 15.17 -23.56 -0.28
CA CYS A 274 14.71 -22.22 -0.61
C CYS A 274 13.39 -22.27 -1.37
N VAL A 275 12.43 -21.42 -0.99
CA VAL A 275 11.15 -21.25 -1.68
C VAL A 275 11.11 -19.88 -2.32
N CYS A 276 10.76 -19.81 -3.59
CA CYS A 276 10.54 -18.56 -4.31
C CYS A 276 9.46 -18.73 -5.38
N GLU A 277 8.94 -17.63 -5.92
CA GLU A 277 8.02 -17.68 -7.04
C GLU A 277 8.76 -18.05 -8.32
N LYS A 278 8.17 -18.93 -9.13
CA LYS A 278 8.76 -19.33 -10.42
C LYS A 278 8.94 -18.13 -11.35
N PHE A 279 8.00 -17.19 -11.35
CA PHE A 279 8.07 -15.96 -12.14
C PHE A 279 9.31 -15.13 -11.79
N PHE A 280 9.67 -15.03 -10.51
CA PHE A 280 10.88 -14.34 -10.07
C PHE A 280 12.15 -14.98 -10.65
N LEU A 281 12.24 -16.33 -10.67
CA LEU A 281 13.38 -17.02 -11.28
C LEU A 281 13.45 -16.81 -12.80
N GLU A 282 12.31 -16.79 -13.49
CA GLU A 282 12.24 -16.51 -14.93
C GLU A 282 12.70 -15.08 -15.24
N MET A 283 12.26 -14.10 -14.43
CA MET A 283 12.72 -12.71 -14.51
C MET A 283 14.22 -12.58 -14.26
N LEU A 284 14.73 -13.26 -13.23
CA LEU A 284 16.18 -13.30 -12.94
C LEU A 284 16.97 -13.91 -14.11
N SER A 285 16.47 -14.99 -14.73
CA SER A 285 17.12 -15.62 -15.88
C SER A 285 17.23 -14.67 -17.08
N SER A 286 16.18 -13.89 -17.32
CA SER A 286 16.13 -12.88 -18.38
C SER A 286 17.08 -11.71 -18.09
N TYR A 287 17.15 -11.30 -16.82
CA TYR A 287 18.07 -10.26 -16.35
C TYR A 287 19.54 -10.68 -16.57
N ILE A 288 19.92 -11.87 -16.11
CA ILE A 288 21.29 -12.41 -16.26
C ILE A 288 21.65 -12.53 -17.74
N LYS A 289 20.76 -13.07 -18.57
CA LYS A 289 20.99 -13.23 -20.01
C LYS A 289 21.25 -11.88 -20.69
N ARG A 290 20.46 -10.86 -20.36
CA ARG A 290 20.63 -9.51 -20.92
C ARG A 290 21.95 -8.86 -20.50
N LYS A 291 22.37 -9.04 -19.24
CA LYS A 291 23.66 -8.55 -18.74
C LYS A 291 24.84 -9.27 -19.41
N TYR A 292 24.75 -10.58 -19.56
CA TYR A 292 25.74 -11.38 -20.27
C TYR A 292 25.91 -10.94 -21.73
N GLU A 293 24.82 -10.80 -22.49
CA GLU A 293 24.86 -10.33 -23.89
C GLU A 293 25.41 -8.90 -24.02
N ARG A 294 25.15 -8.03 -23.03
CA ARG A 294 25.73 -6.67 -22.99
C ARG A 294 27.23 -6.73 -22.70
N GLY A 295 27.66 -7.59 -21.79
CA GLY A 295 29.07 -7.83 -21.47
C GLY A 295 29.86 -8.29 -22.70
N GLU A 296 29.36 -9.29 -23.44
CA GLU A 296 29.99 -9.79 -24.67
C GLU A 296 30.21 -8.66 -25.70
N LYS A 297 29.20 -7.83 -25.95
CA LYS A 297 29.29 -6.70 -26.89
C LYS A 297 30.31 -5.63 -26.48
N ILE A 298 30.49 -5.40 -25.17
CA ILE A 298 31.47 -4.41 -24.67
C ILE A 298 32.89 -4.92 -24.88
N VAL A 299 33.13 -6.21 -24.62
CA VAL A 299 34.44 -6.84 -24.84
C VAL A 299 34.83 -6.85 -26.33
N GLU A 300 33.85 -7.02 -27.22
CA GLU A 300 34.05 -6.94 -28.68
C GLU A 300 34.39 -5.52 -29.16
N THR A 301 33.79 -4.48 -28.56
CA THR A 301 33.96 -3.08 -29.01
C THR A 301 35.18 -2.37 -28.42
N ASN A 302 35.59 -2.71 -27.20
CA ASN A 302 36.68 -2.03 -26.48
C ASN A 302 37.86 -2.98 -26.16
N PRO A 303 38.87 -3.09 -27.05
CA PRO A 303 39.99 -4.04 -26.87
C PRO A 303 41.03 -3.63 -25.80
N ASN A 304 40.97 -2.42 -25.24
CA ASN A 304 42.00 -1.88 -24.33
C ASN A 304 41.75 -2.18 -22.83
N ASN A 305 40.50 -2.44 -22.40
CA ASN A 305 40.14 -2.76 -21.00
C ASN A 305 39.77 -4.25 -20.82
N ARG A 306 40.36 -5.14 -21.63
CA ARG A 306 39.88 -6.53 -21.74
C ARG A 306 39.95 -7.31 -20.43
N GLU A 307 41.00 -7.14 -19.63
CA GLU A 307 41.22 -7.97 -18.44
C GLU A 307 40.10 -7.77 -17.40
N ASP A 308 39.76 -6.52 -17.07
CA ASP A 308 38.67 -6.16 -16.15
C ASP A 308 37.29 -6.68 -16.60
N TYR A 309 36.97 -6.52 -17.88
CA TYR A 309 35.68 -6.95 -18.41
C TYR A 309 35.56 -8.47 -18.58
N LEU A 310 36.69 -9.17 -18.78
CA LEU A 310 36.71 -10.64 -18.83
C LEU A 310 36.37 -11.23 -17.47
N ASP A 311 36.85 -10.64 -16.38
CA ASP A 311 36.54 -11.06 -15.02
C ASP A 311 35.04 -10.91 -14.71
N ILE A 312 34.45 -9.77 -15.06
CA ILE A 312 33.01 -9.52 -14.93
C ILE A 312 32.20 -10.51 -15.80
N LEU A 313 32.67 -10.81 -17.01
CA LEU A 313 32.02 -11.77 -17.91
C LEU A 313 32.06 -13.20 -17.34
N GLU A 314 33.16 -13.61 -16.72
CA GLU A 314 33.25 -14.88 -16.02
C GLU A 314 32.27 -14.96 -14.84
N GLN A 315 32.07 -13.87 -14.09
CA GLN A 315 31.04 -13.81 -13.05
C GLN A 315 29.63 -13.99 -13.64
N TYR A 316 29.29 -13.31 -14.74
CA TYR A 316 28.01 -13.53 -15.43
C TYR A 316 27.85 -14.97 -15.94
N ARG A 317 28.95 -15.60 -16.40
CA ARG A 317 28.94 -17.01 -16.81
C ARG A 317 28.65 -17.93 -15.62
N LEU A 318 29.19 -17.63 -14.43
CA LEU A 318 28.88 -18.36 -13.20
C LEU A 318 27.41 -18.15 -12.79
N GLN A 319 26.89 -16.93 -12.85
CA GLN A 319 25.47 -16.62 -12.61
C GLN A 319 24.55 -17.42 -13.54
N PHE A 320 24.87 -17.48 -14.83
CA PHE A 320 24.10 -18.23 -15.82
C PHE A 320 24.15 -19.75 -15.56
N ASN A 321 25.30 -20.29 -15.14
CA ASN A 321 25.41 -21.68 -14.74
C ASN A 321 24.64 -22.00 -13.46
N TRP A 322 24.62 -21.06 -12.51
CA TRP A 322 23.87 -21.18 -11.27
C TRP A 322 22.37 -21.30 -11.57
N ILE A 323 21.79 -20.35 -12.33
CA ILE A 323 20.36 -20.36 -12.65
C ILE A 323 19.97 -21.60 -13.47
N LYS A 324 20.83 -22.03 -14.41
CA LYS A 324 20.59 -23.22 -15.23
C LYS A 324 20.46 -24.48 -14.36
N ARG A 325 21.33 -24.64 -13.35
CA ARG A 325 21.25 -25.78 -12.41
C ARG A 325 20.00 -25.70 -11.54
N VAL A 326 19.65 -24.51 -11.06
CA VAL A 326 18.39 -24.31 -10.32
C VAL A 326 17.21 -24.80 -11.15
N PHE A 327 17.10 -24.42 -12.42
CA PHE A 327 16.02 -24.90 -13.30
C PHE A 327 16.03 -26.42 -13.56
N MET A 328 17.17 -27.10 -13.47
CA MET A 328 17.24 -28.57 -13.61
C MET A 328 16.66 -29.29 -12.39
N ASP A 329 16.76 -28.68 -11.22
CA ASP A 329 16.28 -29.23 -9.94
C ASP A 329 14.80 -28.89 -9.66
N LEU A 330 14.13 -28.12 -10.52
CA LEU A 330 12.73 -27.71 -10.33
C LEU A 330 11.73 -28.79 -10.76
N ASP A 331 10.77 -29.06 -9.88
CA ASP A 331 9.57 -29.82 -10.22
C ASP A 331 8.59 -28.97 -11.06
N ASN A 332 8.13 -29.50 -12.19
CA ASN A 332 7.40 -28.74 -13.22
C ASN A 332 5.97 -28.26 -12.84
N ASN A 333 5.44 -28.58 -11.66
CA ASN A 333 3.99 -28.54 -11.40
C ASN A 333 3.48 -27.41 -10.49
N PHE A 334 4.33 -26.53 -9.95
CA PHE A 334 3.89 -25.50 -9.00
C PHE A 334 4.31 -24.07 -9.39
N GLN A 335 3.50 -23.08 -8.99
CA GLN A 335 3.83 -21.65 -9.08
C GLN A 335 5.00 -21.26 -8.15
N THR A 336 5.21 -22.03 -7.08
CA THR A 336 6.33 -21.92 -6.16
C THR A 336 7.41 -22.95 -6.50
N ALA A 337 8.65 -22.46 -6.62
CA ALA A 337 9.84 -23.25 -6.85
C ALA A 337 10.53 -23.54 -5.51
N VAL A 338 10.84 -24.81 -5.26
CA VAL A 338 11.68 -25.24 -4.13
C VAL A 338 13.00 -25.76 -4.67
N PHE A 339 14.12 -25.23 -4.21
CA PHE A 339 15.44 -25.67 -4.66
C PHE A 339 16.48 -25.56 -3.54
N SER A 340 17.60 -26.27 -3.72
CA SER A 340 18.80 -26.18 -2.89
C SER A 340 19.88 -25.39 -3.64
N PRO A 341 20.80 -24.69 -2.94
CA PRO A 341 21.87 -23.98 -3.61
C PRO A 341 22.71 -24.99 -4.39
N PRO A 342 22.91 -24.79 -5.70
CA PRO A 342 23.64 -25.75 -6.52
C PRO A 342 25.08 -25.90 -6.00
N PRO A 343 25.63 -27.12 -5.95
CA PRO A 343 26.96 -27.36 -5.41
C PRO A 343 28.02 -26.73 -6.32
N PHE A 344 28.55 -25.60 -5.90
CA PHE A 344 29.78 -25.00 -6.43
C PHE A 344 30.92 -25.35 -5.48
N GLU A 345 31.32 -26.62 -5.42
CA GLU A 345 32.33 -27.14 -4.49
C GLU A 345 33.67 -26.38 -4.50
N LYS A 346 33.93 -25.58 -5.53
CA LYS A 346 35.16 -24.80 -5.71
C LYS A 346 35.03 -23.30 -5.42
N PHE A 347 33.82 -22.73 -5.40
CA PHE A 347 33.62 -21.29 -5.41
C PHE A 347 32.79 -20.85 -4.20
N ARG A 348 33.39 -20.01 -3.35
CA ARG A 348 32.71 -19.40 -2.20
C ARG A 348 32.08 -18.08 -2.62
N VAL A 349 30.98 -17.70 -1.97
CA VAL A 349 30.34 -16.40 -2.17
C VAL A 349 31.34 -15.30 -1.81
N GLU A 350 31.45 -14.29 -2.66
CA GLU A 350 32.31 -13.14 -2.43
C GLU A 350 31.63 -12.08 -1.57
N VAL A 351 32.40 -11.44 -0.69
CA VAL A 351 31.94 -10.32 0.13
C VAL A 351 32.19 -9.04 -0.63
N GLN A 352 31.11 -8.36 -1.02
CA GLN A 352 31.12 -7.10 -1.75
C GLN A 352 31.14 -5.94 -0.74
N GLY A 353 31.95 -4.91 -1.01
CA GLY A 353 32.14 -3.76 -0.12
C GLY A 353 33.59 -3.56 0.35
N PRO A 354 33.85 -2.61 1.27
CA PRO A 354 32.89 -1.69 1.85
C PRO A 354 32.26 -0.77 0.78
N PHE A 355 30.97 -0.45 0.92
CA PHE A 355 30.28 0.44 -0.02
C PHE A 355 30.68 1.89 0.20
N ASN A 356 30.84 2.63 -0.90
CA ASN A 356 31.13 4.06 -0.87
C ASN A 356 29.82 4.82 -0.77
N ILE A 357 29.66 5.64 0.27
CA ILE A 357 28.47 6.46 0.48
C ILE A 357 28.77 7.86 -0.08
N ASN A 358 28.04 8.24 -1.12
CA ASN A 358 28.23 9.52 -1.83
C ASN A 358 26.92 10.33 -1.81
N PRO A 359 26.92 11.61 -1.38
CA PRO A 359 28.02 12.36 -0.77
C PRO A 359 28.41 11.81 0.60
N GLU A 360 29.60 12.22 1.07
CA GLU A 360 30.07 11.82 2.38
C GLU A 360 29.10 12.28 3.48
N PRO A 361 28.84 11.39 4.45
CA PRO A 361 27.91 11.63 5.55
C PRO A 361 28.28 12.86 6.43
N LEU A 362 27.31 13.72 6.75
CA LEU A 362 27.53 14.90 7.61
C LEU A 362 27.85 14.50 9.06
N THR A 363 28.92 15.04 9.64
CA THR A 363 29.27 14.84 11.05
C THR A 363 28.43 15.77 11.94
N ILE A 364 27.50 15.19 12.69
CA ILE A 364 26.56 15.92 13.56
C ILE A 364 27.22 16.37 14.87
N SER A 365 28.22 15.63 15.37
CA SER A 365 28.88 15.91 16.65
C SER A 365 30.32 15.41 16.69
N ASP A 366 31.16 16.05 17.50
CA ASP A 366 32.53 15.62 17.80
C ASP A 366 32.60 14.36 18.68
N HIS A 367 31.47 13.93 19.25
CA HIS A 367 31.40 12.71 20.05
C HIS A 367 31.57 11.45 19.20
N SER A 368 32.23 10.44 19.75
CA SER A 368 32.33 9.12 19.10
C SER A 368 30.94 8.54 18.90
N TYR A 369 30.61 8.25 17.65
CA TYR A 369 29.39 7.54 17.26
C TYR A 369 29.75 6.19 16.65
N GLU A 370 28.89 5.20 16.88
CA GLU A 370 28.98 3.88 16.26
C GLU A 370 27.71 3.64 15.45
N ALA A 371 27.81 2.87 14.38
CA ALA A 371 26.62 2.40 13.68
C ALA A 371 25.92 1.33 14.55
N SER A 372 24.60 1.40 14.63
CA SER A 372 23.76 0.53 15.46
C SER A 372 22.99 -0.46 14.60
N ASP A 373 22.18 -0.02 13.64
CA ASP A 373 21.29 -0.93 12.90
C ASP A 373 21.16 -0.57 11.42
N ILE A 374 20.78 -1.58 10.64
CA ILE A 374 20.58 -1.48 9.18
C ILE A 374 19.25 -2.10 8.80
N LEU A 375 18.54 -1.46 7.89
CA LEU A 375 17.25 -1.90 7.35
C LEU A 375 17.20 -1.66 5.85
N MET A 376 16.76 -2.64 5.08
CA MET A 376 16.49 -2.50 3.66
C MET A 376 14.98 -2.46 3.43
N LEU A 377 14.51 -1.41 2.75
CA LEU A 377 13.13 -1.21 2.36
C LEU A 377 12.99 -1.51 0.86
N GLY A 378 12.23 -2.55 0.52
CA GLY A 378 11.93 -2.94 -0.86
C GLY A 378 10.89 -2.06 -1.53
N THR A 379 11.18 -0.77 -1.66
CA THR A 379 10.32 0.25 -2.26
C THR A 379 10.43 0.27 -3.79
N GLU A 380 9.39 0.74 -4.46
CA GLU A 380 9.38 1.00 -5.90
C GLU A 380 9.39 2.52 -6.11
N PRO A 381 10.21 3.09 -7.03
CA PRO A 381 11.01 2.42 -8.06
C PRO A 381 12.41 1.93 -7.63
N LEU A 382 12.94 2.40 -6.50
CA LEU A 382 14.29 2.06 -6.01
C LEU A 382 14.24 1.57 -4.57
N ASN A 383 15.16 0.69 -4.20
CA ASN A 383 15.30 0.21 -2.83
C ASN A 383 16.00 1.27 -1.97
N VAL A 384 15.57 1.39 -0.71
CA VAL A 384 16.11 2.34 0.26
C VAL A 384 16.79 1.58 1.39
N LEU A 385 18.07 1.88 1.60
CA LEU A 385 18.88 1.33 2.67
C LEU A 385 19.02 2.37 3.79
N VAL A 386 18.61 2.01 5.00
CA VAL A 386 18.62 2.90 6.17
C VAL A 386 19.67 2.42 7.17
N VAL A 387 20.51 3.34 7.64
CA VAL A 387 21.52 3.08 8.68
C VAL A 387 21.28 4.00 9.88
N ALA A 388 21.20 3.44 11.08
CA ALA A 388 21.03 4.20 12.32
C ALA A 388 22.31 4.19 13.16
N PHE A 389 22.62 5.32 13.82
CA PHE A 389 23.81 5.50 14.64
C PHE A 389 23.48 5.85 16.10
N THR A 390 24.39 5.53 17.02
CA THR A 390 24.19 5.70 18.47
C THR A 390 23.96 7.15 18.92
N ASN A 391 24.41 8.13 18.12
CA ASN A 391 24.21 9.55 18.38
C ASN A 391 22.82 10.08 17.95
N GLY A 392 21.92 9.21 17.45
CA GLY A 392 20.59 9.61 16.98
C GLY A 392 20.55 10.04 15.51
N ARG A 393 21.66 9.84 14.78
CA ARG A 393 21.74 10.06 13.34
C ARG A 393 21.16 8.89 12.55
N ILE A 394 20.50 9.20 11.45
CA ILE A 394 20.00 8.22 10.49
C ILE A 394 20.40 8.63 9.08
N ASP A 395 20.98 7.70 8.34
CA ASP A 395 21.34 7.88 6.95
C ASP A 395 20.38 7.09 6.07
N ILE A 396 19.70 7.79 5.17
CA ILE A 396 18.81 7.22 4.16
C ILE A 396 19.58 7.19 2.84
N CYS A 397 19.98 5.99 2.44
CA CYS A 397 20.72 5.73 1.21
C CYS A 397 19.82 5.08 0.14
N ILE A 398 20.04 5.41 -1.12
CA ILE A 398 19.36 4.84 -2.27
C ILE A 398 20.30 3.86 -2.97
N GLU A 399 19.81 2.64 -3.22
CA GLU A 399 20.50 1.64 -4.04
C GLU A 399 20.25 1.96 -5.53
N THR A 400 21.22 2.57 -6.20
CA THR A 400 21.15 2.86 -7.64
C THR A 400 21.47 1.64 -8.49
N GLU A 401 22.55 0.94 -8.14
CA GLU A 401 22.97 -0.30 -8.79
C GLU A 401 22.58 -1.49 -7.91
N LYS A 402 21.79 -2.40 -8.47
CA LYS A 402 21.37 -3.61 -7.77
C LYS A 402 22.54 -4.56 -7.61
N ILE A 403 22.71 -5.08 -6.41
CA ILE A 403 23.76 -6.05 -6.10
C ILE A 403 23.51 -7.36 -6.84
N GLU A 404 24.57 -7.92 -7.39
CA GLU A 404 24.54 -9.16 -8.18
C GLU A 404 25.27 -10.30 -7.47
N ALA A 405 25.05 -11.53 -7.94
CA ALA A 405 25.73 -12.71 -7.40
C ALA A 405 27.20 -12.76 -7.84
N MET A 406 28.10 -12.87 -6.86
CA MET A 406 29.55 -12.88 -7.07
C MET A 406 30.20 -14.03 -6.30
N TRP A 407 31.19 -14.67 -6.91
CA TRP A 407 31.98 -15.74 -6.30
C TRP A 407 33.47 -15.44 -6.33
N GLN A 408 34.20 -15.93 -5.32
CA GLN A 408 35.65 -15.80 -5.23
C GLN A 408 36.33 -16.59 -6.35
N ILE A 409 36.94 -15.90 -7.31
CA ILE A 409 37.73 -16.49 -8.38
C ILE A 409 39.22 -16.40 -7.99
N PRO A 410 39.98 -17.52 -7.99
CA PRO A 410 41.37 -17.54 -7.52
C PRO A 410 42.36 -16.71 -8.34
N ALA A 411 41.96 -16.22 -9.52
CA ALA A 411 42.78 -15.38 -10.40
C ALA A 411 42.65 -13.87 -10.10
N ILE A 412 41.62 -13.46 -9.34
CA ILE A 412 41.26 -12.05 -9.14
C ILE A 412 41.77 -11.59 -7.78
N VAL A 413 42.40 -10.41 -7.72
CA VAL A 413 42.68 -9.75 -6.43
C VAL A 413 41.35 -9.22 -5.88
N PRO A 414 40.87 -9.72 -4.73
CA PRO A 414 39.61 -9.24 -4.16
C PRO A 414 39.77 -7.76 -3.76
N GLY A 415 39.04 -6.85 -4.40
CA GLY A 415 38.98 -5.45 -3.96
C GLY A 415 38.54 -4.40 -4.97
N GLU A 416 38.88 -4.51 -6.26
CA GLU A 416 38.63 -3.41 -7.22
C GLU A 416 37.19 -3.42 -7.81
N TYR A 417 36.62 -4.59 -8.09
CA TYR A 417 35.25 -4.71 -8.66
C TYR A 417 34.14 -4.80 -7.62
N THR A 418 34.47 -4.78 -6.32
CA THR A 418 33.52 -5.00 -5.22
C THR A 418 33.02 -3.70 -4.59
N ALA A 419 33.57 -2.55 -4.98
CA ALA A 419 33.14 -1.24 -4.51
C ALA A 419 31.82 -0.86 -5.19
N HIS A 420 30.73 -0.85 -4.42
CA HIS A 420 29.44 -0.36 -4.87
C HIS A 420 29.21 1.04 -4.29
N ASP A 421 28.65 1.91 -5.10
CA ASP A 421 28.29 3.27 -4.69
C ASP A 421 26.84 3.29 -4.20
N LEU A 422 26.64 3.84 -3.00
CA LEU A 422 25.34 4.15 -2.43
C LEU A 422 25.13 5.66 -2.43
N ILE A 423 23.96 6.12 -2.86
CA ILE A 423 23.66 7.55 -2.85
C ILE A 423 23.01 7.92 -1.51
N LEU A 424 23.65 8.80 -0.73
CA LEU A 424 23.05 9.37 0.46
C LEU A 424 22.01 10.42 0.05
N TYR A 425 20.73 10.13 0.30
CA TYR A 425 19.64 11.06 0.00
C TYR A 425 19.40 12.05 1.14
N GLU A 426 19.26 11.53 2.36
CA GLU A 426 18.93 12.33 3.53
C GLU A 426 19.72 11.85 4.76
N CYS A 427 20.18 12.80 5.57
CA CYS A 427 20.77 12.56 6.88
C CYS A 427 19.86 13.23 7.93
N ILE A 428 19.21 12.42 8.75
CA ILE A 428 18.25 12.86 9.76
C ILE A 428 18.92 12.87 11.14
N ASP A 429 18.79 14.00 11.83
CA ASP A 429 19.14 14.13 13.25
C ASP A 429 17.86 14.04 14.10
N LEU A 430 17.78 13.04 14.97
CA LEU A 430 16.66 12.89 15.91
C LEU A 430 16.73 13.84 17.11
N GLY A 431 17.78 14.66 17.25
CA GLY A 431 17.92 15.63 18.35
C GLY A 431 18.36 15.02 19.68
N TYR A 432 18.69 13.72 19.70
CA TYR A 432 19.08 12.97 20.90
C TYR A 432 20.18 13.65 21.73
N ILE A 433 21.21 14.18 21.06
CA ILE A 433 22.35 14.81 21.73
C ILE A 433 21.92 16.08 22.48
N LYS A 434 21.06 16.90 21.87
CA LYS A 434 20.62 18.19 22.43
C LYS A 434 19.75 18.00 23.66
N ASP A 435 18.89 16.98 23.64
CA ASP A 435 17.89 16.80 24.67
C ASP A 435 18.38 15.93 25.84
N TYR A 436 19.28 14.96 25.59
CA TYR A 436 19.67 13.94 26.58
C TYR A 436 21.15 13.91 26.96
N VAL A 437 22.07 14.38 26.11
CA VAL A 437 23.53 14.28 26.35
C VAL A 437 24.13 15.62 26.79
N VAL A 438 23.70 16.73 26.18
CA VAL A 438 24.09 18.09 26.58
C VAL A 438 22.83 18.92 26.77
N PRO A 439 22.06 18.67 27.85
CA PRO A 439 20.81 19.38 28.08
C PRO A 439 21.07 20.89 28.24
N SER A 440 20.32 21.71 27.50
CA SER A 440 20.38 23.18 27.58
C SER A 440 20.06 23.73 28.98
N THR A 441 19.44 22.92 29.82
CA THR A 441 18.72 23.29 31.05
C THR A 441 19.49 23.04 32.36
N GLY A 442 20.80 22.70 32.30
CA GLY A 442 21.65 22.65 33.50
C GLY A 442 21.50 21.40 34.37
N TYR A 443 20.82 20.36 33.88
CA TYR A 443 20.81 19.02 34.50
C TYR A 443 22.16 18.32 34.30
N GLU A 444 22.55 17.46 35.26
CA GLU A 444 23.73 16.62 35.08
C GLU A 444 23.48 15.58 33.98
N PRO A 445 24.38 15.44 32.99
CA PRO A 445 24.22 14.45 31.93
C PRO A 445 24.38 13.04 32.51
N GLN A 446 23.26 12.31 32.62
CA GLN A 446 23.27 10.92 33.12
C GLN A 446 23.48 9.88 32.01
N LEU A 447 23.31 10.27 30.74
CA LEU A 447 23.37 9.38 29.58
C LEU A 447 24.57 9.66 28.69
N THR A 448 25.23 8.60 28.24
CA THR A 448 26.28 8.67 27.21
C THR A 448 25.78 8.09 25.89
N THR A 449 26.32 8.56 24.77
CA THR A 449 26.02 8.01 23.44
C THR A 449 26.27 6.50 23.35
N SER A 450 27.17 5.95 24.18
CA SER A 450 27.48 4.51 24.21
C SER A 450 26.34 3.63 24.73
N ILE A 451 25.41 4.20 25.52
CA ILE A 451 24.26 3.47 26.08
C ILE A 451 23.15 3.36 25.01
N ASN A 452 23.08 4.34 24.10
CA ASN A 452 22.02 4.39 23.10
C ASN A 452 22.29 3.44 21.94
N ARG A 453 21.38 2.49 21.71
CA ARG A 453 21.42 1.53 20.60
C ARG A 453 20.10 1.59 19.83
N PRO A 454 19.93 2.54 18.89
CA PRO A 454 18.70 2.63 18.11
C PRO A 454 18.50 1.36 17.28
N CYS A 455 17.26 0.92 17.21
CA CYS A 455 16.85 -0.28 16.49
C CYS A 455 15.76 0.07 15.48
N LEU A 456 15.88 -0.48 14.27
CA LEU A 456 15.00 -0.20 13.13
C LEU A 456 13.98 -1.33 12.99
N VAL A 457 12.71 -0.97 12.85
CA VAL A 457 11.59 -1.91 12.64
C VAL A 457 10.81 -1.47 11.39
N PRO A 458 10.76 -2.27 10.32
CA PRO A 458 9.95 -1.96 9.14
C PRO A 458 8.46 -2.11 9.46
N ASP A 459 7.63 -1.36 8.76
CA ASP A 459 6.19 -1.55 8.82
C ASP A 459 5.74 -2.80 8.02
N PRO A 460 4.88 -3.67 8.57
CA PRO A 460 4.43 -4.87 7.86
C PRO A 460 3.53 -4.58 6.64
N TYR A 461 2.73 -3.51 6.69
CA TYR A 461 1.82 -3.15 5.61
C TYR A 461 2.46 -2.21 4.58
N TYR A 462 3.29 -1.27 5.05
CA TYR A 462 3.84 -0.20 4.23
C TYR A 462 5.35 -0.29 4.09
N ARG A 463 5.85 -0.71 2.92
CA ARG A 463 7.30 -0.85 2.66
C ARG A 463 8.06 0.48 2.71
N ASP A 464 7.36 1.60 2.70
CA ASP A 464 7.88 2.96 2.71
C ASP A 464 7.86 3.62 4.11
N ILE A 465 7.37 2.91 5.13
CA ILE A 465 7.36 3.35 6.52
C ILE A 465 8.27 2.44 7.35
N PHE A 466 9.03 3.06 8.24
CA PHE A 466 9.77 2.34 9.26
C PHE A 466 9.78 3.13 10.56
N TYR A 467 10.03 2.42 11.65
CA TYR A 467 10.07 2.97 13.00
C TYR A 467 11.43 2.76 13.60
N ILE A 468 11.80 3.69 14.47
CA ILE A 468 13.06 3.66 15.20
C ILE A 468 12.73 3.82 16.66
N TYR A 469 13.13 2.87 17.48
CA TYR A 469 13.11 3.04 18.92
C TYR A 469 14.53 3.13 19.47
N HIS A 470 14.70 4.02 20.44
CA HIS A 470 15.95 4.35 21.10
C HIS A 470 15.66 4.74 22.56
N LEU A 471 16.70 5.06 23.34
CA LEU A 471 16.50 5.38 24.77
C LEU A 471 15.53 6.54 24.99
N ALA A 472 15.61 7.57 24.14
CA ALA A 472 14.76 8.76 24.22
C ALA A 472 13.29 8.58 23.75
N GLY A 473 12.93 7.44 23.14
CA GLY A 473 11.60 7.25 22.57
C GLY A 473 11.54 6.51 21.24
N VAL A 474 10.41 6.67 20.53
CA VAL A 474 10.13 6.09 19.21
C VAL A 474 9.78 7.16 18.19
N HIS A 475 10.40 7.09 17.02
CA HIS A 475 10.10 7.90 15.85
C HIS A 475 9.56 7.03 14.72
N GLY A 476 8.50 7.48 14.05
CA GLY A 476 8.01 6.92 12.79
C GLY A 476 8.49 7.79 11.64
N ILE A 477 9.12 7.19 10.63
CA ILE A 477 9.66 7.88 9.46
C ILE A 477 8.96 7.35 8.22
N ASN A 478 8.53 8.28 7.37
CA ASN A 478 7.85 7.97 6.13
C ASN A 478 8.55 8.59 4.93
N VAL A 479 8.89 7.73 3.98
CA VAL A 479 9.74 8.00 2.83
C VAL A 479 8.91 8.23 1.54
N LYS A 480 7.60 7.95 1.58
CA LYS A 480 6.72 7.99 0.40
C LYS A 480 6.75 9.31 -0.36
N GLY A 481 6.79 10.42 0.39
CA GLY A 481 6.59 11.76 -0.16
C GLY A 481 7.53 12.07 -1.33
N TRP A 482 8.81 11.69 -1.21
CA TRP A 482 9.78 11.87 -2.28
C TRP A 482 9.89 10.65 -3.21
N LEU A 483 9.59 9.44 -2.73
CA LEU A 483 9.55 8.23 -3.56
C LEU A 483 8.49 8.30 -4.67
N ASP A 484 7.28 8.79 -4.37
CA ASP A 484 6.21 8.92 -5.35
C ASP A 484 6.57 9.93 -6.46
N GLU A 485 7.23 11.03 -6.09
CA GLU A 485 7.72 12.02 -7.05
C GLU A 485 8.88 11.46 -7.88
N LEU A 486 9.79 10.70 -7.27
CA LEU A 486 10.86 10.00 -7.98
C LEU A 486 10.28 8.97 -8.97
N GLY A 487 9.25 8.22 -8.57
CA GLY A 487 8.53 7.29 -9.44
C GLY A 487 7.89 7.98 -10.65
N LYS A 488 7.30 9.17 -10.48
CA LYS A 488 6.79 9.98 -11.61
C LYS A 488 7.92 10.41 -12.54
N VAL A 489 9.06 10.83 -11.99
CA VAL A 489 10.23 11.25 -12.78
C VAL A 489 10.81 10.08 -13.57
N VAL A 490 10.99 8.91 -12.94
CA VAL A 490 11.49 7.70 -13.60
C VAL A 490 10.56 7.25 -14.73
N ASN A 491 9.24 7.34 -14.53
CA ASN A 491 8.27 7.00 -15.57
C ASN A 491 8.23 8.00 -16.74
N GLN A 492 8.64 9.25 -16.52
CA GLN A 492 8.72 10.29 -17.54
C GLN A 492 10.04 10.26 -18.31
N ALA A 493 11.13 9.81 -17.68
CA ALA A 493 12.44 9.69 -18.30
C ALA A 493 12.44 8.59 -19.37
N THR A 494 12.62 8.99 -20.63
CA THR A 494 12.59 8.07 -21.78
C THR A 494 13.98 7.58 -22.17
N CYS A 495 14.63 6.71 -21.38
CA CYS A 495 15.85 5.93 -21.71
C CYS A 495 16.92 6.59 -22.62
N LYS A 496 17.06 7.92 -22.62
CA LYS A 496 17.99 8.66 -23.48
C LYS A 496 18.73 9.65 -22.60
N ASP A 497 19.82 9.14 -22.05
CA ASP A 497 20.66 9.69 -20.99
C ASP A 497 21.03 11.20 -21.09
N SER A 498 20.93 11.83 -22.27
CA SER A 498 21.30 13.25 -22.44
C SER A 498 20.16 14.28 -22.25
N LEU A 499 18.90 13.86 -22.16
CA LEU A 499 17.74 14.77 -21.99
C LEU A 499 17.10 14.68 -20.60
N ASP A 500 17.54 13.75 -19.76
CA ASP A 500 16.89 13.40 -18.50
C ASP A 500 17.53 14.14 -17.28
N GLU A 501 18.77 14.63 -17.39
CA GLU A 501 19.45 15.45 -16.36
C GLU A 501 18.61 16.63 -15.83
N PRO A 502 17.99 17.50 -16.65
CA PRO A 502 17.22 18.63 -16.13
C PRO A 502 15.96 18.20 -15.36
N ILE A 503 15.44 16.99 -15.62
CA ILE A 503 14.27 16.45 -14.92
C ILE A 503 14.69 16.02 -13.51
N TYR A 504 15.82 15.32 -13.38
CA TYR A 504 16.38 14.95 -12.08
C TYR A 504 16.83 16.17 -11.29
N GLU A 505 17.45 17.16 -11.92
CA GLU A 505 17.78 18.44 -11.26
C GLU A 505 16.53 19.15 -10.73
N SER A 506 15.44 19.14 -11.49
CA SER A 506 14.16 19.69 -11.02
C SER A 506 13.63 18.96 -9.78
N PHE A 507 13.82 17.65 -9.69
CA PHE A 507 13.45 16.85 -8.51
C PHE A 507 14.31 17.22 -7.29
N PHE A 508 15.64 17.23 -7.44
CA PHE A 508 16.54 17.58 -6.34
C PHE A 508 16.34 19.04 -5.88
N SER A 509 15.95 19.94 -6.79
CA SER A 509 15.63 21.34 -6.44
C SER A 509 14.41 21.49 -5.53
N LYS A 510 13.46 20.53 -5.56
CA LYS A 510 12.27 20.55 -4.69
C LYS A 510 12.63 20.25 -3.23
N ASN A 511 13.77 19.62 -2.96
CA ASN A 511 14.27 19.27 -1.62
C ASN A 511 13.18 18.68 -0.70
N LEU A 512 12.48 17.68 -1.23
CA LEU A 512 11.44 16.96 -0.48
C LEU A 512 12.11 16.14 0.61
N LYS A 513 11.62 16.27 1.84
CA LYS A 513 12.18 15.57 3.00
C LYS A 513 11.27 14.45 3.45
N SER A 514 11.84 13.46 4.13
CA SER A 514 11.05 12.42 4.78
C SER A 514 10.23 13.02 5.93
N GLN A 515 9.00 12.55 6.10
CA GLN A 515 8.16 12.98 7.21
C GLN A 515 8.58 12.23 8.48
N ILE A 516 8.90 12.96 9.53
CA ILE A 516 9.36 12.41 10.81
C ILE A 516 8.33 12.76 11.87
N ASN A 517 7.71 11.74 12.46
CA ASN A 517 6.75 11.90 13.53
C ASN A 517 7.28 11.24 14.80
N TRP A 518 7.27 11.99 15.90
CA TRP A 518 7.59 11.45 17.21
C TRP A 518 6.37 10.72 17.76
N ILE A 519 6.47 9.41 17.96
CA ILE A 519 5.37 8.55 18.41
C ILE A 519 5.33 8.46 19.92
N ALA A 520 6.49 8.23 20.55
CA ALA A 520 6.60 8.13 21.99
C ALA A 520 7.87 8.82 22.50
N CYS A 521 7.78 9.60 23.58
CA CYS A 521 8.92 10.31 24.17
C CYS A 521 9.09 9.91 25.63
N THR A 522 10.31 9.60 26.05
CA THR A 522 10.66 9.43 27.47
C THR A 522 10.96 10.78 28.11
N GLN A 523 10.81 10.93 29.42
CA GLN A 523 11.21 12.18 30.09
C GLN A 523 12.74 12.32 30.12
N PRO A 524 13.32 13.48 29.72
CA PRO A 524 14.76 13.72 29.78
C PRO A 524 15.35 13.66 31.20
N SER A 525 14.61 14.14 32.20
CA SER A 525 15.06 14.19 33.60
C SER A 525 15.18 12.83 34.28
N ASP A 526 14.36 11.85 33.89
CA ASP A 526 14.40 10.48 34.41
C ASP A 526 14.04 9.46 33.30
N PRO A 527 14.99 9.15 32.39
CA PRO A 527 14.71 8.37 31.21
C PRO A 527 14.37 6.91 31.57
N ASP A 528 13.26 6.41 31.02
CA ASP A 528 12.90 4.98 31.07
C ASP A 528 13.04 4.38 29.66
N PRO A 529 14.20 3.82 29.30
CA PRO A 529 14.50 3.45 27.93
C PRO A 529 13.62 2.33 27.40
N LEU A 530 13.35 2.37 26.09
CA LEU A 530 12.52 1.35 25.43
C LEU A 530 13.35 0.11 25.08
N ILE A 531 12.89 -1.05 25.56
CA ILE A 531 13.52 -2.38 25.41
C ILE A 531 12.89 -3.17 24.24
N GLY A 532 11.81 -2.67 23.63
CA GLY A 532 11.34 -3.26 22.38
C GLY A 532 10.13 -2.56 21.79
N LEU A 533 9.98 -2.77 20.48
CA LEU A 533 8.88 -2.28 19.65
C LEU A 533 8.40 -3.42 18.76
N THR A 534 7.11 -3.67 18.74
CA THR A 534 6.46 -4.58 17.79
C THR A 534 5.24 -3.90 17.19
N ILE A 535 5.03 -4.10 15.89
CA ILE A 535 3.84 -3.60 15.20
C ILE A 535 2.85 -4.74 15.15
N MET A 536 1.63 -4.48 15.61
CA MET A 536 0.55 -5.44 15.56
C MET A 536 -0.21 -5.29 14.24
N GLU A 537 -0.32 -6.40 13.52
CA GLU A 537 -1.05 -6.51 12.26
C GLU A 537 -2.19 -7.52 12.41
N ASP A 538 -3.36 -7.07 12.86
CA ASP A 538 -4.56 -7.91 12.83
C ASP A 538 -5.82 -7.07 12.59
N ILE A 539 -6.60 -7.49 11.57
CA ILE A 539 -7.85 -6.84 11.15
C ILE A 539 -8.90 -6.82 12.27
N GLN A 540 -8.91 -7.83 13.13
CA GLN A 540 -9.86 -7.99 14.23
C GLN A 540 -9.42 -7.27 15.51
N LEU A 541 -8.11 -7.12 15.75
CA LEU A 541 -7.60 -6.50 16.97
C LEU A 541 -7.36 -5.01 16.76
N CYS A 542 -6.25 -4.65 16.14
CA CYS A 542 -5.89 -3.29 15.77
C CYS A 542 -4.63 -3.28 14.90
N TYR A 543 -4.40 -2.14 14.25
CA TYR A 543 -3.12 -1.78 13.65
C TYR A 543 -2.45 -0.74 14.57
N ALA A 544 -1.49 -1.19 15.37
CA ALA A 544 -0.89 -0.37 16.43
C ALA A 544 0.57 -0.74 16.71
N ALA A 545 1.35 0.24 17.13
CA ALA A 545 2.70 0.08 17.63
C ALA A 545 2.67 -0.20 19.14
N PHE A 546 3.22 -1.34 19.56
CA PHE A 546 3.37 -1.76 20.95
C PHE A 546 4.82 -1.60 21.40
N MET A 547 5.01 -0.85 22.48
CA MET A 547 6.31 -0.47 23.03
C MET A 547 6.43 -0.94 24.47
N LEU A 548 7.62 -1.40 24.84
CA LEU A 548 7.94 -1.84 26.20
C LEU A 548 9.12 -1.02 26.74
N SER A 549 8.95 -0.42 27.90
CA SER A 549 10.04 0.29 28.60
C SER A 549 10.87 -0.64 29.49
N SER A 550 11.98 -0.12 30.03
CA SER A 550 12.90 -0.87 30.87
C SER A 550 12.35 -1.21 32.24
N THR A 551 11.43 -0.40 32.75
CA THR A 551 10.62 -0.71 33.94
C THR A 551 9.41 -1.62 33.63
N TYR A 552 9.38 -2.21 32.43
CA TYR A 552 8.28 -3.01 31.89
C TYR A 552 6.96 -2.21 31.80
N GLY A 553 7.03 -0.90 31.61
CA GLY A 553 5.88 -0.08 31.27
C GLY A 553 5.45 -0.35 29.83
N PHE A 554 4.19 -0.73 29.64
CA PHE A 554 3.63 -0.93 28.30
C PHE A 554 3.03 0.37 27.77
N VAL A 555 3.41 0.75 26.56
CA VAL A 555 2.88 1.92 25.85
C VAL A 555 2.45 1.48 24.45
N PHE A 556 1.26 1.91 24.04
CA PHE A 556 0.76 1.68 22.69
C PHE A 556 0.45 2.99 21.98
N HIS A 557 0.57 2.97 20.65
CA HIS A 557 0.17 4.03 19.75
C HIS A 557 -0.56 3.44 18.55
N GLU A 558 -1.71 4.01 18.20
CA GLU A 558 -2.52 3.52 17.09
C GLU A 558 -2.03 4.10 15.77
N LEU A 559 -1.84 3.20 14.80
CA LEU A 559 -1.39 3.56 13.47
C LEU A 559 -2.61 3.67 12.57
N SER A 560 -2.61 4.66 11.68
CA SER A 560 -3.72 4.87 10.76
C SER A 560 -3.48 4.09 9.47
N ALA A 561 -4.46 3.31 9.01
CA ALA A 561 -4.39 2.73 7.68
C ALA A 561 -4.59 3.84 6.63
N ARG A 562 -3.74 3.88 5.61
CA ARG A 562 -3.89 4.78 4.45
C ARG A 562 -5.17 4.42 3.72
N LYS A 563 -6.12 5.36 3.65
CA LYS A 563 -7.29 5.21 2.79
C LYS A 563 -6.82 5.36 1.34
N PRO A 564 -6.99 4.37 0.46
CA PRO A 564 -6.78 4.61 -0.96
C PRO A 564 -7.80 5.66 -1.39
N LEU A 565 -7.33 6.87 -1.71
CA LEU A 565 -8.13 7.84 -2.45
C LEU A 565 -8.48 7.16 -3.77
N LYS A 566 -9.67 6.55 -3.84
CA LYS A 566 -10.27 6.23 -5.13
C LYS A 566 -10.44 7.58 -5.81
N THR A 567 -9.55 7.88 -6.75
CA THR A 567 -9.77 8.94 -7.73
C THR A 567 -11.13 8.66 -8.34
N TYR A 568 -12.13 9.49 -8.06
CA TYR A 568 -13.46 9.41 -8.68
C TYR A 568 -13.42 9.78 -10.18
N ASP A 569 -12.28 9.57 -10.84
CA ASP A 569 -12.04 9.92 -12.24
C ASP A 569 -12.36 8.77 -13.20
N SER A 570 -12.66 7.57 -12.70
CA SER A 570 -12.89 6.37 -13.54
C SER A 570 -14.36 6.06 -13.86
N VAL A 571 -15.32 6.93 -13.52
CA VAL A 571 -16.75 6.74 -13.90
C VAL A 571 -17.17 7.65 -15.07
N LEU A 572 -16.31 8.58 -15.51
CA LEU A 572 -16.62 9.51 -16.61
C LEU A 572 -15.60 9.45 -17.74
N LEU A 573 -15.24 8.27 -18.23
CA LEU A 573 -14.50 8.13 -19.48
C LEU A 573 -14.98 6.87 -20.21
N ASN A 574 -16.04 7.02 -21.00
CA ASN A 574 -16.37 6.21 -22.17
C ASN A 574 -17.52 6.87 -22.96
N GLU A 575 -17.35 8.13 -23.36
CA GLU A 575 -18.05 8.69 -24.53
C GLU A 575 -17.04 9.53 -25.31
N GLU A 576 -16.49 8.95 -26.37
CA GLU A 576 -15.76 9.69 -27.40
C GLU A 576 -16.74 10.65 -28.10
N LEU A 577 -16.90 11.85 -27.55
CA LEU A 577 -17.61 12.95 -28.20
C LEU A 577 -16.61 13.86 -28.92
N SER A 578 -16.77 13.89 -30.24
CA SER A 578 -16.12 14.79 -31.22
C SER A 578 -15.87 16.22 -30.73
N PRO A 579 -14.83 16.92 -31.23
CA PRO A 579 -14.44 18.24 -30.74
C PRO A 579 -15.42 19.31 -31.24
N LYS A 580 -16.48 19.57 -30.48
CA LYS A 580 -17.33 20.76 -30.66
C LYS A 580 -17.08 21.70 -29.49
N LYS A 581 -16.43 22.82 -29.83
CA LYS A 581 -16.30 24.09 -29.09
C LYS A 581 -16.24 23.94 -27.57
N THR A 582 -15.03 24.10 -27.05
CA THR A 582 -14.72 24.43 -25.65
C THR A 582 -15.82 25.27 -25.01
N PHE A 583 -16.74 24.61 -24.31
CA PHE A 583 -17.46 25.25 -23.24
C PHE A 583 -16.41 25.50 -22.17
N ASP A 584 -16.16 26.77 -21.84
CA ASP A 584 -15.36 27.15 -20.69
C ASP A 584 -16.06 26.61 -19.43
N ILE A 585 -15.75 25.36 -19.07
CA ILE A 585 -16.07 24.82 -17.77
C ILE A 585 -15.30 25.70 -16.79
N PRO A 586 -15.95 26.46 -15.89
CA PRO A 586 -15.22 27.21 -14.89
C PRO A 586 -14.39 26.21 -14.09
N LYS A 587 -13.07 26.38 -14.12
CA LYS A 587 -12.12 25.56 -13.36
C LYS A 587 -12.55 25.63 -11.89
N ILE A 588 -13.26 24.60 -11.43
CA ILE A 588 -13.52 24.42 -10.01
C ILE A 588 -12.13 24.28 -9.39
N ASN A 589 -11.81 25.18 -8.45
CA ASN A 589 -10.51 25.13 -7.78
C ASN A 589 -10.29 23.69 -7.26
N PRO A 590 -9.11 23.10 -7.51
CA PRO A 590 -8.78 21.78 -6.99
C PRO A 590 -8.96 21.78 -5.47
N ILE A 591 -9.19 20.58 -4.91
CA ILE A 591 -9.23 20.42 -3.45
C ILE A 591 -7.95 21.06 -2.89
N PRO A 592 -8.04 21.85 -1.81
CA PRO A 592 -6.86 22.50 -1.25
C PRO A 592 -5.81 21.43 -0.93
N GLU A 593 -4.58 21.63 -1.44
CA GLU A 593 -3.45 20.73 -1.17
C GLU A 593 -3.18 20.57 0.34
N THR A 594 -3.56 21.55 1.15
CA THR A 594 -3.47 21.51 2.61
C THR A 594 -4.39 20.45 3.22
N LEU A 595 -5.57 20.26 2.63
CA LEU A 595 -6.52 19.24 3.06
C LEU A 595 -6.08 17.85 2.63
N THR A 596 -5.47 17.72 1.45
CA THR A 596 -4.86 16.46 1.05
C THR A 596 -3.68 16.13 1.96
N ARG A 597 -2.82 17.08 2.33
CA ARG A 597 -1.74 16.83 3.30
C ARG A 597 -2.24 16.36 4.68
N PHE A 598 -3.30 16.97 5.20
CA PHE A 598 -3.87 16.60 6.50
C PHE A 598 -4.70 15.30 6.48
N LEU A 599 -5.34 14.97 5.35
CA LEU A 599 -6.07 13.70 5.19
C LEU A 599 -5.12 12.56 4.77
N ASP A 600 -4.09 12.88 4.00
CA ASP A 600 -2.95 12.04 3.67
C ASP A 600 -1.94 12.07 4.82
N ASN A 601 -2.36 11.87 6.07
CA ASN A 601 -1.42 11.65 7.18
C ASN A 601 -0.58 10.37 7.00
N GLN A 602 -0.63 9.73 5.82
CA GLN A 602 0.15 8.59 5.36
C GLN A 602 0.30 7.46 6.40
N GLY A 603 -0.60 7.41 7.38
CA GLY A 603 -0.65 6.45 8.46
C GLY A 603 0.01 6.79 9.80
N LEU A 604 0.69 7.94 9.94
CA LEU A 604 1.36 8.34 11.18
C LEU A 604 0.62 9.50 11.87
N SER A 605 0.41 9.39 13.18
CA SER A 605 -0.10 10.51 13.99
C SER A 605 1.01 11.52 14.28
N HIS A 606 0.68 12.81 14.33
CA HIS A 606 1.59 13.88 14.73
C HIS A 606 1.73 14.03 16.26
N GLN A 607 1.03 13.21 17.05
CA GLN A 607 0.95 13.36 18.50
C GLN A 607 1.91 12.39 19.23
N PRO A 608 3.01 12.88 19.83
CA PRO A 608 3.85 12.06 20.68
C PRO A 608 3.15 11.73 21.98
N LYS A 609 3.10 10.44 22.33
CA LYS A 609 2.65 9.97 23.64
C LYS A 609 3.82 10.00 24.61
N MET A 610 3.68 10.72 25.71
CA MET A 610 4.68 10.69 26.77
C MET A 610 4.66 9.32 27.47
N VAL A 611 5.84 8.75 27.68
CA VAL A 611 6.05 7.53 28.47
C VAL A 611 6.41 7.97 29.90
N PRO A 612 5.47 7.96 30.86
CA PRO A 612 5.80 8.25 32.23
C PRO A 612 6.57 7.06 32.84
N PRO A 613 7.60 7.30 33.68
CA PRO A 613 8.21 6.22 34.45
C PRO A 613 7.17 5.62 35.40
N ARG A 614 7.17 4.29 35.55
CA ARG A 614 6.14 3.56 36.31
C ARG A 614 6.00 4.01 37.78
N ASN A 615 7.07 4.54 38.37
CA ASN A 615 7.09 5.10 39.73
C ASN A 615 6.32 6.44 39.88
N GLN A 616 6.03 7.15 38.79
CA GLN A 616 5.32 8.43 38.81
C GLN A 616 3.85 8.33 38.38
N GLN A 617 3.37 7.15 37.94
CA GLN A 617 1.95 6.98 37.61
C GLN A 617 1.02 7.24 38.82
N ASN A 618 1.52 7.02 40.04
CA ASN A 618 0.78 7.21 41.29
C ASN A 618 0.89 8.63 41.88
N ASN A 619 1.85 9.47 41.45
CA ASN A 619 2.02 10.82 41.95
C ASN A 619 1.70 11.84 40.84
N ARG A 620 0.48 12.40 40.87
CA ARG A 620 -0.02 13.45 39.95
C ARG A 620 0.66 14.84 40.12
N GLY A 621 1.92 14.87 40.52
CA GLY A 621 2.70 16.10 40.71
C GLY A 621 3.96 16.07 39.87
N ASN A 622 3.83 16.08 38.54
CA ASN A 622 4.99 16.19 37.67
C ASN A 622 5.35 17.66 37.44
N GLU A 623 6.58 18.03 37.74
CA GLU A 623 7.29 19.11 37.04
C GLU A 623 7.50 18.62 35.60
N ILE A 624 6.46 18.75 34.78
CA ILE A 624 6.56 18.39 33.37
C ILE A 624 7.36 19.49 32.68
N ASP A 625 8.42 19.12 31.95
CA ASP A 625 9.26 20.06 31.20
C ASP A 625 8.40 21.02 30.35
N VAL A 626 8.37 22.28 30.76
CA VAL A 626 7.56 23.33 30.16
C VAL A 626 7.96 23.55 28.68
N GLU A 627 9.23 23.31 28.34
CA GLU A 627 9.76 23.40 26.98
C GLU A 627 9.24 22.29 26.05
N PHE A 628 9.12 21.05 26.54
CA PHE A 628 8.53 19.97 25.76
C PHE A 628 7.04 20.24 25.50
N PHE A 629 6.31 20.71 26.52
CA PHE A 629 4.94 21.16 26.33
C PHE A 629 4.82 22.32 25.37
N HIS A 630 5.73 23.30 25.40
CA HIS A 630 5.73 24.37 24.41
C HIS A 630 5.97 23.85 22.99
N THR A 631 6.82 22.85 22.82
CA THR A 631 7.08 22.22 21.51
C THR A 631 5.84 21.48 21.01
N VAL A 632 5.23 20.66 21.86
CA VAL A 632 3.99 19.92 21.55
C VAL A 632 2.84 20.90 21.27
N MET A 633 2.65 21.92 22.11
CA MET A 633 1.65 22.96 21.91
C MET A 633 1.91 23.79 20.65
N GLY A 634 3.17 24.01 20.29
CA GLY A 634 3.56 24.65 19.04
C GLY A 634 3.12 23.83 17.83
N ASN A 635 3.27 22.50 17.87
CA ASN A 635 2.77 21.61 16.82
C ASN A 635 1.24 21.62 16.76
N PHE A 636 0.55 21.53 17.90
CA PHE A 636 -0.92 21.65 17.95
C PHE A 636 -1.43 22.97 17.37
N GLN A 637 -0.75 24.08 17.64
CA GLN A 637 -1.12 25.38 17.10
C GLN A 637 -0.95 25.44 15.58
N LYS A 638 0.09 24.81 15.02
CA LYS A 638 0.28 24.68 13.57
C LYS A 638 -0.81 23.82 12.94
N ASP A 639 -1.10 22.66 13.50
CA ASP A 639 -2.15 21.75 12.99
C ASP A 639 -3.52 22.44 12.98
N VAL A 640 -3.87 23.14 14.06
CA VAL A 640 -5.12 23.89 14.15
C VAL A 640 -5.18 25.02 13.11
N TYR A 641 -4.05 25.66 12.83
CA TYR A 641 -3.97 26.69 11.78
C TYR A 641 -4.19 26.09 10.39
N GLU A 642 -3.55 24.95 10.08
CA GLU A 642 -3.70 24.26 8.80
C GLU A 642 -5.13 23.76 8.57
N ILE A 643 -5.76 23.16 9.59
CA ILE A 643 -7.17 22.74 9.54
C ILE A 643 -8.07 23.94 9.28
N LYS A 644 -7.81 25.08 9.92
CA LYS A 644 -8.58 26.30 9.74
C LYS A 644 -8.44 26.83 8.31
N GLU A 645 -7.25 26.82 7.75
CA GLU A 645 -7.00 27.22 6.36
C GLU A 645 -7.73 26.29 5.36
N ALA A 646 -7.63 24.98 5.58
CA ALA A 646 -8.37 23.96 4.84
C ALA A 646 -9.90 24.16 4.91
N ALA A 647 -10.45 24.40 6.11
CA ALA A 647 -11.86 24.64 6.33
C ALA A 647 -12.34 25.91 5.59
N MET A 648 -11.55 26.99 5.66
CA MET A 648 -11.84 28.22 4.92
C MET A 648 -11.86 27.99 3.39
N ALA A 649 -10.94 27.17 2.88
CA ALA A 649 -10.88 26.87 1.46
C ALA A 649 -12.04 25.96 0.99
N LEU A 650 -12.48 25.00 1.82
CA LEU A 650 -13.71 24.23 1.56
C LEU A 650 -14.95 25.10 1.58
N GLN A 651 -15.06 26.02 2.55
CA GLN A 651 -16.19 26.94 2.62
C GLN A 651 -16.27 27.81 1.36
N LYS A 652 -15.12 28.35 0.90
CA LYS A 652 -15.05 29.08 -0.38
C LYS A 652 -15.53 28.20 -1.54
N ARG A 653 -15.09 26.94 -1.62
CA ARG A 653 -15.52 26.01 -2.69
C ARG A 653 -17.01 25.73 -2.65
N PHE A 654 -17.57 25.52 -1.47
CA PHE A 654 -19.01 25.34 -1.30
C PHE A 654 -19.78 26.55 -1.84
N ASP A 655 -19.36 27.77 -1.47
CA ASP A 655 -19.97 29.00 -1.97
C ASP A 655 -19.89 29.11 -3.49
N PHE A 656 -18.76 28.73 -4.11
CA PHE A 656 -18.61 28.69 -5.57
C PHE A 656 -19.55 27.66 -6.20
N GLN A 657 -19.64 26.45 -5.66
CA GLN A 657 -20.53 25.41 -6.16
C GLN A 657 -22.00 25.81 -6.05
N THR A 658 -22.39 26.46 -4.96
CA THR A 658 -23.75 27.01 -4.81
C THR A 658 -24.04 28.07 -5.88
N LYS A 659 -23.11 28.99 -6.13
CA LYS A 659 -23.26 30.01 -7.18
C LYS A 659 -23.37 29.40 -8.58
N GLU A 660 -22.52 28.41 -8.89
CA GLU A 660 -22.57 27.71 -10.17
C GLU A 660 -23.86 26.91 -10.34
N LEU A 661 -24.36 26.27 -9.28
CA LEU A 661 -25.66 25.58 -9.31
C LEU A 661 -26.80 26.56 -9.63
N TYR A 662 -26.82 27.74 -8.98
CA TYR A 662 -27.81 28.77 -9.31
C TYR A 662 -27.70 29.23 -10.76
N ARG A 663 -26.48 29.42 -11.28
CA ARG A 663 -26.27 29.76 -12.69
C ARG A 663 -26.79 28.68 -13.62
N GLN A 664 -26.50 27.41 -13.34
CA GLN A 664 -26.99 26.27 -14.13
C GLN A 664 -28.51 26.17 -14.12
N ILE A 665 -29.15 26.37 -12.97
CA ILE A 665 -30.63 26.38 -12.86
C ILE A 665 -31.22 27.50 -13.72
N MET A 666 -30.63 28.71 -13.68
CA MET A 666 -31.09 29.82 -14.52
C MET A 666 -30.91 29.55 -16.02
N GLU A 667 -29.77 28.99 -16.43
CA GLU A 667 -29.52 28.63 -17.83
C GLU A 667 -30.49 27.54 -18.31
N ILE A 668 -30.76 26.52 -17.49
CA ILE A 668 -31.76 25.49 -17.81
C ILE A 668 -33.15 26.10 -17.93
N ALA A 669 -33.52 27.03 -17.04
CA ALA A 669 -34.79 27.75 -17.14
C ALA A 669 -34.89 28.60 -18.41
N ASN A 670 -33.81 29.29 -18.79
CA ASN A 670 -33.74 30.06 -20.04
C ASN A 670 -33.84 29.16 -21.27
N LEU A 671 -33.13 28.02 -21.28
CA LEU A 671 -33.21 27.03 -22.35
C LEU A 671 -34.62 26.46 -22.47
N ARG A 672 -35.28 26.17 -21.35
CA ARG A 672 -36.67 25.72 -21.34
C ARG A 672 -37.61 26.77 -21.94
N ASN A 673 -37.51 28.04 -21.50
CA ASN A 673 -38.31 29.13 -22.05
C ASN A 673 -38.06 29.31 -23.56
N ASN A 674 -36.79 29.18 -23.99
CA ASN A 674 -36.44 29.23 -25.40
C ASN A 674 -37.09 28.08 -26.16
N ILE A 675 -37.02 26.84 -25.64
CA ILE A 675 -37.64 25.67 -26.29
C ILE A 675 -39.16 25.83 -26.38
N GLU A 676 -39.83 26.27 -25.30
CA GLU A 676 -41.28 26.52 -25.29
C GLU A 676 -41.65 27.56 -26.37
N ASN A 677 -40.97 28.71 -26.40
CA ASN A 677 -41.17 29.76 -27.41
C ASN A 677 -40.86 29.28 -28.86
N TYR A 678 -39.80 28.50 -29.06
CA TYR A 678 -39.45 27.97 -30.39
C TYR A 678 -40.44 26.91 -30.87
N SER A 679 -41.00 26.12 -29.95
CA SER A 679 -41.89 25.01 -30.29
C SER A 679 -43.26 25.48 -30.74
N GLU A 680 -43.92 26.40 -30.04
CA GLU A 680 -45.30 26.78 -30.36
C GLU A 680 -45.37 27.61 -31.66
N ASP A 681 -44.63 28.72 -31.72
CA ASP A 681 -44.72 29.66 -32.84
C ASP A 681 -44.21 29.05 -34.16
N ARG A 682 -43.09 28.33 -34.11
CA ARG A 682 -42.47 27.80 -35.34
C ARG A 682 -43.17 26.54 -35.84
N ILE A 683 -43.64 25.65 -34.97
CA ILE A 683 -44.39 24.46 -35.40
C ILE A 683 -45.71 24.89 -36.01
N GLN A 684 -46.41 25.86 -35.41
CA GLN A 684 -47.65 26.37 -35.97
C GLN A 684 -47.42 27.03 -37.33
N GLN A 685 -46.46 27.95 -37.45
CA GLN A 685 -46.11 28.59 -38.73
C GLN A 685 -45.63 27.58 -39.78
N LEU A 686 -44.82 26.59 -39.40
CA LEU A 686 -44.35 25.55 -40.32
C LEU A 686 -45.51 24.68 -40.79
N SER A 687 -46.43 24.28 -39.90
CA SER A 687 -47.60 23.47 -40.25
C SER A 687 -48.54 24.21 -41.20
N GLU A 688 -48.79 25.50 -40.96
CA GLU A 688 -49.59 26.36 -41.85
C GLU A 688 -48.91 26.54 -43.21
N ARG A 689 -47.59 26.76 -43.21
CA ARG A 689 -46.80 26.83 -44.45
C ARG A 689 -46.82 25.51 -45.21
N LEU A 690 -46.70 24.37 -44.54
CA LEU A 690 -46.76 23.04 -45.17
C LEU A 690 -48.14 22.78 -45.77
N ASN A 691 -49.21 23.12 -45.06
CA ASN A 691 -50.58 22.99 -45.54
C ASN A 691 -50.84 23.91 -46.75
N SER A 692 -50.37 25.16 -46.72
CA SER A 692 -50.51 26.08 -47.85
C SER A 692 -49.70 25.61 -49.08
N LEU A 693 -48.50 25.05 -48.88
CA LEU A 693 -47.70 24.46 -49.95
C LEU A 693 -48.37 23.21 -50.53
N LYS A 694 -48.93 22.34 -49.68
CA LYS A 694 -49.68 21.14 -50.12
C LYS A 694 -50.91 21.54 -50.94
N ASN A 695 -51.69 22.51 -50.46
CA ASN A 695 -52.85 23.02 -51.21
C ASN A 695 -52.44 23.67 -52.53
N ARG A 696 -51.32 24.41 -52.54
CA ARG A 696 -50.78 24.99 -53.76
C ARG A 696 -50.30 23.92 -54.75
N GLN A 697 -49.66 22.86 -54.27
CA GLN A 697 -49.24 21.74 -55.12
C GLN A 697 -50.44 21.04 -55.73
N MET A 698 -51.46 20.70 -54.94
CA MET A 698 -52.71 20.12 -55.46
C MET A 698 -53.38 21.02 -56.51
N TYR A 699 -53.36 22.34 -56.29
CA TYR A 699 -53.86 23.30 -57.27
C TYR A 699 -53.02 23.30 -58.56
N LEU A 700 -51.69 23.31 -58.44
CA LEU A 700 -50.78 23.28 -59.59
C LEU A 700 -50.91 21.97 -60.38
N ASP A 701 -51.03 20.83 -59.72
CA ASP A 701 -51.28 19.54 -60.36
C ASP A 701 -52.60 19.56 -61.12
N SER A 702 -53.68 20.05 -60.51
CA SER A 702 -54.98 20.18 -61.20
C SER A 702 -54.92 21.14 -62.40
N LYS A 703 -54.05 22.15 -62.36
CA LYS A 703 -53.84 23.10 -63.46
C LYS A 703 -52.99 22.46 -64.55
N ALA A 704 -51.96 21.71 -64.20
CA ALA A 704 -51.13 20.94 -65.11
C ALA A 704 -52.01 19.92 -65.86
N ASP A 705 -52.84 19.16 -65.14
CA ASP A 705 -53.79 18.22 -65.74
C ASP A 705 -54.74 18.91 -66.73
N ARG A 706 -55.30 20.08 -66.37
CA ARG A 706 -56.15 20.85 -67.29
C ARG A 706 -55.39 21.33 -68.53
N ILE A 707 -54.13 21.70 -68.39
CA ILE A 707 -53.28 22.12 -69.53
C ILE A 707 -52.95 20.91 -70.39
N ILE A 708 -52.57 19.78 -69.80
CA ILE A 708 -52.32 18.51 -70.49
C ILE A 708 -53.58 18.11 -71.26
N GLN A 709 -54.76 18.12 -70.62
CA GLN A 709 -56.03 17.85 -71.30
C GLN A 709 -56.30 18.84 -72.45
N ARG A 710 -56.01 20.13 -72.30
CA ARG A 710 -56.15 21.09 -73.41
C ARG A 710 -55.15 20.86 -74.53
N ILE A 711 -53.94 20.43 -74.23
CA ILE A 711 -52.92 20.10 -75.24
C ILE A 711 -53.34 18.81 -75.96
N MET A 712 -53.79 17.78 -75.24
CA MET A 712 -54.37 16.57 -75.82
C MET A 712 -55.57 16.92 -76.72
N ASN A 713 -56.45 17.81 -76.29
CA ASN A 713 -57.62 18.23 -77.09
C ASN A 713 -57.28 19.14 -78.29
N LYS A 714 -56.07 19.70 -78.38
CA LYS A 714 -55.61 20.56 -79.49
C LYS A 714 -54.58 19.89 -80.41
N GLY A 715 -53.92 18.82 -79.95
CA GLY A 715 -53.13 17.92 -80.79
C GLY A 715 -54.03 17.07 -81.68
N ASP A 716 -53.56 16.77 -82.89
CA ASP A 716 -54.34 16.30 -84.04
C ASP A 716 -55.29 15.10 -83.80
N PRO A 717 -56.44 15.03 -84.52
CA PRO A 717 -57.54 14.09 -84.25
C PRO A 717 -57.35 12.71 -84.90
N ILE A 718 -56.19 12.08 -84.73
CA ILE A 718 -55.98 10.68 -85.11
C ILE A 718 -55.70 9.87 -83.84
N VAL A 719 -56.72 9.17 -83.36
CA VAL A 719 -56.66 8.36 -82.14
C VAL A 719 -55.60 7.26 -82.31
N SER A 720 -54.53 7.36 -81.51
CA SER A 720 -53.43 6.39 -81.50
C SER A 720 -53.87 5.07 -80.84
N GLU A 721 -53.24 3.95 -81.18
CA GLU A 721 -53.52 2.65 -80.54
C GLU A 721 -53.35 2.71 -79.01
N PHE A 722 -52.40 3.51 -78.52
CA PHE A 722 -52.20 3.75 -77.09
C PHE A 722 -53.36 4.53 -76.45
N GLU A 723 -54.04 5.42 -77.18
CA GLU A 723 -55.21 6.13 -76.66
C GLU A 723 -56.41 5.21 -76.56
N LYS A 724 -56.60 4.27 -77.51
CA LYS A 724 -57.63 3.23 -77.37
C LYS A 724 -57.40 2.37 -76.13
N GLN A 725 -56.16 1.90 -75.92
CA GLN A 725 -55.80 1.15 -74.71
C GLN A 725 -56.02 1.98 -73.44
N TYR A 726 -55.71 3.28 -73.47
CA TYR A 726 -55.98 4.17 -72.34
C TYR A 726 -57.49 4.34 -72.09
N TYR A 727 -58.31 4.52 -73.13
CA TYR A 727 -59.77 4.60 -73.00
C TYR A 727 -60.36 3.28 -72.49
N ASP A 728 -59.89 2.13 -72.99
CA ASP A 728 -60.30 0.81 -72.49
C ASP A 728 -59.96 0.67 -71.00
N SER A 729 -58.73 1.06 -70.60
CA SER A 729 -58.32 1.06 -69.19
C SER A 729 -59.14 2.02 -68.32
N LEU A 730 -59.51 3.19 -68.84
CA LEU A 730 -60.40 4.13 -68.16
C LEU A 730 -61.82 3.57 -68.03
N GLU A 731 -62.31 2.83 -69.02
CA GLU A 731 -63.62 2.20 -68.97
C GLU A 731 -63.62 1.03 -67.97
N GLU A 732 -62.56 0.22 -67.92
CA GLU A 732 -62.35 -0.81 -66.90
C GLU A 732 -62.31 -0.19 -65.50
N ILE A 733 -61.52 0.86 -65.29
CA ILE A 733 -61.44 1.58 -64.01
C ILE A 733 -62.79 2.24 -63.68
N ALA A 734 -63.50 2.81 -64.66
CA ALA A 734 -64.81 3.40 -64.44
C ALA A 734 -65.85 2.34 -64.05
N LYS A 735 -65.82 1.15 -64.68
CA LYS A 735 -66.63 -0.01 -64.28
C LYS A 735 -66.26 -0.48 -62.87
N ALA A 736 -64.99 -0.53 -62.51
CA ALA A 736 -64.55 -0.88 -61.16
C ALA A 736 -64.99 0.14 -60.09
N ILE A 737 -65.11 1.43 -60.45
CA ILE A 737 -65.58 2.49 -59.53
C ILE A 737 -67.12 2.55 -59.45
N LYS A 738 -67.83 2.43 -60.58
CA LYS A 738 -69.27 2.69 -60.72
C LYS A 738 -70.17 1.45 -60.82
N GLY A 739 -69.62 0.27 -61.08
CA GLY A 739 -70.40 -0.97 -61.18
C GLY A 739 -71.12 -1.30 -59.87
N ASP A 740 -72.08 -2.23 -59.91
CA ASP A 740 -72.91 -2.57 -58.75
C ASP A 740 -72.08 -3.12 -57.56
N ASP A 741 -70.98 -3.82 -57.84
CA ASP A 741 -69.94 -4.26 -56.86
C ASP A 741 -68.77 -3.28 -56.70
N GLY A 742 -68.93 -2.05 -57.20
CA GLY A 742 -67.89 -1.04 -57.31
C GLY A 742 -67.48 -0.41 -55.98
N LEU A 743 -66.28 0.19 -55.98
CA LEU A 743 -65.66 0.78 -54.79
C LEU A 743 -66.55 1.84 -54.09
N LYS A 744 -67.41 2.55 -54.83
CA LYS A 744 -68.33 3.54 -54.24
C LYS A 744 -69.38 2.89 -53.34
N ASN A 745 -69.99 1.80 -53.78
CA ASN A 745 -70.99 1.09 -52.97
C ASN A 745 -70.31 0.45 -51.75
N LYS A 746 -69.10 -0.11 -51.92
CA LYS A 746 -68.29 -0.61 -50.79
C LYS A 746 -67.94 0.51 -49.81
N MET A 747 -67.61 1.71 -50.28
CA MET A 747 -67.33 2.86 -49.41
C MET A 747 -68.57 3.28 -48.62
N ILE A 748 -69.74 3.33 -49.26
CA ILE A 748 -71.02 3.64 -48.58
C ILE A 748 -71.35 2.57 -47.54
N MET A 749 -71.19 1.28 -47.88
CA MET A 749 -71.39 0.17 -46.95
C MET A 749 -70.37 0.19 -45.79
N LEU A 750 -69.12 0.54 -46.04
CA LEU A 750 -68.11 0.68 -44.98
C LEU A 750 -68.40 1.90 -44.09
N GLN A 751 -68.88 3.01 -44.66
CA GLN A 751 -69.28 4.18 -43.87
C GLN A 751 -70.51 3.89 -43.00
N SER A 752 -71.52 3.19 -43.53
CA SER A 752 -72.68 2.78 -42.73
C SER A 752 -72.27 1.76 -41.65
N ARG A 753 -71.43 0.79 -41.99
CA ARG A 753 -70.87 -0.16 -41.02
C ARG A 753 -70.00 0.52 -39.97
N HIS A 754 -69.21 1.53 -40.33
CA HIS A 754 -68.42 2.30 -39.37
C HIS A 754 -69.32 3.09 -38.42
N LYS A 755 -70.38 3.72 -38.93
CA LYS A 755 -71.40 4.36 -38.07
C LYS A 755 -72.04 3.36 -37.11
N TYR A 756 -72.45 2.19 -37.61
CA TYR A 756 -73.02 1.13 -36.79
C TYR A 756 -72.04 0.64 -35.71
N LEU A 757 -70.79 0.35 -36.08
CA LEU A 757 -69.75 -0.04 -35.13
C LEU A 757 -69.42 1.06 -34.10
N GLN A 758 -69.52 2.33 -34.48
CA GLN A 758 -69.29 3.45 -33.58
C GLN A 758 -70.43 3.59 -32.56
N GLU A 759 -71.66 3.28 -32.96
CA GLU A 759 -72.83 3.18 -32.08
C GLU A 759 -72.72 1.96 -31.15
N ASP A 760 -72.39 0.79 -31.67
CA ASP A 760 -72.13 -0.43 -30.89
C ASP A 760 -70.99 -0.22 -29.88
N TYR A 761 -69.89 0.42 -30.28
CA TYR A 761 -68.77 0.72 -29.39
C TYR A 761 -69.17 1.64 -28.24
N LYS A 762 -70.06 2.62 -28.49
CA LYS A 762 -70.60 3.48 -27.43
C LYS A 762 -71.46 2.70 -26.44
N LEU A 763 -72.19 1.69 -26.90
CA LEU A 763 -73.04 0.84 -26.06
C LEU A 763 -72.24 -0.24 -25.30
N LEU A 764 -71.19 -0.76 -25.92
CA LEU A 764 -70.35 -1.85 -25.38
C LEU A 764 -69.18 -1.36 -24.54
N LYS A 765 -68.93 -0.04 -24.42
CA LYS A 765 -67.81 0.48 -23.63
C LYS A 765 -67.97 0.00 -22.18
N PRO A 766 -67.11 -0.92 -21.69
CA PRO A 766 -67.19 -1.35 -20.30
C PRO A 766 -66.95 -0.13 -19.39
N GLU A 767 -67.75 0.01 -18.34
CA GLU A 767 -67.42 0.96 -17.28
C GLU A 767 -66.04 0.57 -16.73
N LEU A 768 -65.10 1.53 -16.71
CA LEU A 768 -63.74 1.31 -16.20
C LEU A 768 -63.83 0.72 -14.80
N GLU A 769 -63.16 -0.40 -14.54
CA GLU A 769 -63.06 -0.99 -13.20
C GLU A 769 -62.52 0.08 -12.25
N LYS A 770 -63.28 0.34 -11.18
CA LYS A 770 -62.96 1.34 -10.15
C LYS A 770 -62.40 0.63 -8.94
N ASP A 771 -61.31 1.14 -8.38
CA ASP A 771 -60.78 0.65 -7.10
C ASP A 771 -61.76 0.94 -5.95
N SER A 772 -61.48 0.40 -4.75
CA SER A 772 -62.30 0.56 -3.53
C SER A 772 -62.60 2.02 -3.10
N LEU A 773 -61.93 3.00 -3.72
CA LEU A 773 -62.12 4.46 -3.54
C LEU A 773 -62.83 5.16 -4.71
N GLY A 774 -63.34 4.42 -5.71
CA GLY A 774 -64.16 4.96 -6.79
C GLY A 774 -63.40 5.68 -7.92
N GLN A 775 -62.07 5.62 -7.92
CA GLN A 775 -61.22 6.13 -9.01
C GLN A 775 -61.01 5.05 -10.08
N PRO A 776 -61.01 5.41 -11.38
CA PRO A 776 -60.69 4.46 -12.44
C PRO A 776 -59.26 3.94 -12.24
N ILE A 777 -59.06 2.63 -12.40
CA ILE A 777 -57.73 2.02 -12.36
C ILE A 777 -56.93 2.57 -13.56
N ILE A 778 -56.13 3.60 -13.30
CA ILE A 778 -55.18 4.17 -14.24
C ILE A 778 -53.81 3.59 -13.90
N LEU A 779 -53.05 3.16 -14.92
CA LEU A 779 -51.66 2.72 -14.75
C LEU A 779 -50.91 3.73 -13.87
N SER A 780 -50.27 3.25 -12.81
CA SER A 780 -49.52 4.12 -11.89
C SER A 780 -48.45 4.92 -12.65
N GLY A 781 -48.10 6.14 -12.19
CA GLY A 781 -47.12 7.00 -12.88
C GLY A 781 -45.75 6.33 -13.11
N SER A 782 -45.39 5.36 -12.26
CA SER A 782 -44.18 4.53 -12.45
C SER A 782 -44.34 3.47 -13.55
N GLN A 783 -45.55 2.94 -13.76
CA GLN A 783 -45.85 2.06 -14.90
C GLN A 783 -45.92 2.87 -16.21
N LEU A 784 -46.50 4.07 -16.17
CA LEU A 784 -46.59 4.95 -17.33
C LEU A 784 -45.21 5.39 -17.84
N SER A 785 -44.32 5.84 -16.94
CA SER A 785 -42.94 6.19 -17.30
C SER A 785 -42.14 5.00 -17.84
N LYS A 786 -42.38 3.77 -17.33
CA LYS A 786 -41.78 2.56 -17.89
C LYS A 786 -42.27 2.28 -19.31
N VAL A 787 -43.57 2.44 -19.56
CA VAL A 787 -44.15 2.27 -20.90
C VAL A 787 -43.63 3.35 -21.84
N GLU A 788 -43.55 4.61 -21.40
CA GLU A 788 -43.02 5.72 -22.19
C GLU A 788 -41.54 5.52 -22.55
N ASN A 789 -40.72 5.08 -21.58
CA ASN A 789 -39.33 4.75 -21.84
C ASN A 789 -39.19 3.58 -22.83
N ALA A 790 -40.00 2.53 -22.68
CA ALA A 790 -40.02 1.41 -23.62
C ALA A 790 -40.44 1.85 -25.02
N LEU A 791 -41.43 2.74 -25.14
CA LEU A 791 -41.87 3.30 -26.41
C LEU A 791 -40.81 4.17 -27.07
N ASN A 792 -40.08 4.99 -26.29
CA ASN A 792 -38.97 5.79 -26.81
C ASN A 792 -37.83 4.89 -27.33
N GLN A 793 -37.50 3.81 -26.60
CA GLN A 793 -36.51 2.84 -27.05
C GLN A 793 -36.93 2.14 -28.34
N GLU A 794 -38.19 1.71 -28.44
CA GLU A 794 -38.73 1.12 -29.67
C GLU A 794 -38.74 2.14 -30.82
N MET A 795 -39.04 3.42 -30.56
CA MET A 795 -39.00 4.48 -31.56
C MET A 795 -37.58 4.71 -32.09
N ASP A 796 -36.57 4.74 -31.22
CA ASP A 796 -35.17 4.85 -31.61
C ASP A 796 -34.71 3.63 -32.45
N LEU A 797 -35.14 2.43 -32.08
CA LEU A 797 -34.86 1.21 -32.84
C LEU A 797 -35.51 1.26 -34.23
N ILE A 798 -36.76 1.72 -34.32
CA ILE A 798 -37.47 1.88 -35.59
C ILE A 798 -36.76 2.92 -36.47
N ASP A 799 -36.41 4.09 -35.93
CA ASP A 799 -35.72 5.14 -36.70
C ASP A 799 -34.37 4.68 -37.23
N ASN A 800 -33.61 3.94 -36.41
CA ASN A 800 -32.34 3.33 -36.85
C ASN A 800 -32.57 2.30 -37.95
N ASN A 801 -33.57 1.45 -37.82
CA ASN A 801 -33.92 0.46 -38.84
C ASN A 801 -34.38 1.13 -40.15
N VAL A 802 -35.18 2.21 -40.08
CA VAL A 802 -35.61 2.98 -41.26
C VAL A 802 -34.40 3.57 -41.98
N ARG A 803 -33.47 4.21 -41.25
CA ARG A 803 -32.23 4.75 -41.84
C ARG A 803 -31.39 3.66 -42.50
N LEU A 804 -31.26 2.49 -41.86
CA LEU A 804 -30.53 1.37 -42.43
C LEU A 804 -31.19 0.84 -43.72
N ILE A 805 -32.53 0.73 -43.73
CA ILE A 805 -33.28 0.34 -44.92
C ILE A 805 -33.08 1.35 -46.05
N GLU A 806 -33.14 2.66 -45.77
CA GLU A 806 -32.89 3.71 -46.77
C GLU A 806 -31.48 3.59 -47.37
N VAL A 807 -30.46 3.42 -46.54
CA VAL A 807 -29.07 3.22 -46.98
C VAL A 807 -28.93 1.95 -47.83
N VAL A 808 -29.59 0.86 -47.45
CA VAL A 808 -29.58 -0.39 -48.23
C VAL A 808 -30.31 -0.21 -49.57
N GLN A 809 -31.45 0.49 -49.59
CA GLN A 809 -32.18 0.79 -50.83
C GLN A 809 -31.35 1.65 -51.78
N GLU A 810 -30.61 2.65 -51.28
CA GLU A 810 -29.69 3.44 -52.09
C GLU A 810 -28.57 2.57 -52.66
N LYS A 811 -27.96 1.71 -51.84
CA LYS A 811 -26.93 0.77 -52.31
C LYS A 811 -27.46 -0.20 -53.36
N LEU A 812 -28.67 -0.73 -53.20
CA LEU A 812 -29.30 -1.62 -54.18
C LEU A 812 -29.62 -0.90 -55.50
N LYS A 813 -30.05 0.36 -55.46
CA LYS A 813 -30.25 1.17 -56.67
C LYS A 813 -28.93 1.37 -57.42
N LEU A 814 -27.82 1.61 -56.70
CA LEU A 814 -26.49 1.73 -57.30
C LEU A 814 -26.00 0.42 -57.93
N ILE A 815 -26.31 -0.73 -57.32
CA ILE A 815 -25.93 -2.06 -57.85
C ILE A 815 -26.72 -2.41 -59.12
N LYS A 816 -27.98 -1.97 -59.27
CA LYS A 816 -28.80 -2.23 -60.47
C LYS A 816 -28.43 -1.38 -61.70
N ILE A 817 -27.56 -0.38 -61.54
CA ILE A 817 -27.11 0.51 -62.63
C ILE A 817 -25.78 0.02 -63.24
N ASN A 818 -25.11 -0.95 -62.58
CA ASN A 818 -24.04 -1.78 -63.16
C ASN A 818 -24.59 -3.15 -63.56
#